data_AF-P34116-F1
#
_entry.id   AF-P34116-F1
#
_cell.length_a   1.000
_cell.length_b   1.000
_cell.length_c   1.000
_cell.angle_alpha   90.00
_cell.angle_beta   90.00
_cell.angle_gamma   90.00
#
_symmetry.space_group_name_H-M   'P 1'
#
loop_
_entity.id
_entity.type
_entity.pdbx_description
1 polymer ?
#
loop_
_entity_poly.entity_id
_entity_poly.type
_entity_poly.pdbx_seq_one_letter_code
_entity_poly.pdbx_strand_id
1 'polypeptide(L)'
;MKIILTLSIFLICFLQLGQSVIDPSQNEVMSDLLFNLYGYDKSLDPCNSNSVECDDINSTSTIKTVISLNLPTPLQEYVITQDLTPLQNLTYMELYEKIYLTLSFFKNINKLTQLETIVTLSFNVTIPDDTIFPASLETFSIYKPSVPLSIAIFGSNIKNLYVNSPLTGYSIPTLINVNPYLENLQLPVTYYSGFPSNISLAFPNLQYLTIYVNNDMDQNNYHNFSISNIGVFKNLKGLDIEFTDSYNPQEFSINSFLSNVPVIDSLYIYGQGVTIDPSVGIIDLSYVKSKKFLSINIQESSLLNNCKGKSFKSPKKAYFRSNYNTFSYACIDFSNLAYFYDYYNEYEQYLPNIDNAPLLNEIYISESVVVGDIPESYCRINYLGLNYNQLNGTAPSCILCLGGNRGGDIVLPNPLLNFNKTSEPYCPTFKIDQNYTNLVATDGIGKLIITGTNLGWYGNDITPITANSKLAITIPKGVGTNKSITVTFQNGEQRTFNYSYVPPFIKSYGFLELDSNKYLTINGTGFDFENPNIITINGQQITFSIALGGGDNDGLIALPIDELPNFDSETKFTVSTLVGGQSSNEVTFYYFNSINITEEKLVLNNTGGSVDINGSFGTNNISLVSISINGTNCLVTSYTNSKLTIQYPSKQVGDNYVLTLNVGGYAVNLVVEYIEGGETPTPSTTPSTTPSTTPSTTPSSTPTQSPGDDGSTSSTLSISFYLITLLLLTQQFI
;
A
#
# COMPACT_ATOMS: atom_id res chain seq x y z
N MET A 1 -11.84 -64.68 -39.51
CA MET A 1 -10.49 -64.12 -39.73
C MET A 1 -10.51 -62.69 -40.27
N LYS A 2 -11.19 -62.38 -41.39
CA LYS A 2 -11.27 -61.00 -41.92
C LYS A 2 -11.85 -59.97 -40.92
N ILE A 3 -12.95 -60.31 -40.23
CA ILE A 3 -13.59 -59.40 -39.25
C ILE A 3 -12.67 -59.07 -38.07
N ILE A 4 -11.92 -60.05 -37.55
CA ILE A 4 -10.98 -59.83 -36.44
C ILE A 4 -9.83 -58.92 -36.92
N LEU A 5 -9.31 -59.14 -38.12
CA LEU A 5 -8.27 -58.27 -38.68
C LEU A 5 -8.79 -56.82 -38.86
N THR A 6 -10.02 -56.64 -39.33
CA THR A 6 -10.62 -55.30 -39.48
C THR A 6 -10.87 -54.64 -38.13
N LEU A 7 -11.34 -55.38 -37.12
CA LEU A 7 -11.54 -54.83 -35.76
C LEU A 7 -10.21 -54.49 -35.08
N SER A 8 -9.17 -55.31 -35.25
CA SER A 8 -7.84 -55.02 -34.73
C SER A 8 -7.22 -53.79 -35.41
N ILE A 9 -7.40 -53.63 -36.72
CA ILE A 9 -6.97 -52.41 -37.43
C ILE A 9 -7.77 -51.19 -36.92
N PHE A 10 -9.09 -51.31 -36.73
CA PHE A 10 -9.91 -50.22 -36.17
C PHE A 10 -9.51 -49.86 -34.74
N LEU A 11 -9.26 -50.86 -33.88
CA LEU A 11 -8.86 -50.65 -32.49
C LEU A 11 -7.46 -50.03 -32.41
N ILE A 12 -6.51 -50.45 -33.25
CA ILE A 12 -5.19 -49.85 -33.36
C ILE A 12 -5.30 -48.40 -33.84
N CYS A 13 -6.14 -48.11 -34.84
CA CYS A 13 -6.39 -46.74 -35.28
C CYS A 13 -7.05 -45.90 -34.18
N PHE A 14 -8.02 -46.42 -33.42
CA PHE A 14 -8.67 -45.68 -32.33
C PHE A 14 -7.76 -45.44 -31.12
N LEU A 15 -6.92 -46.42 -30.76
CA LEU A 15 -5.93 -46.25 -29.69
C LEU A 15 -4.83 -45.25 -30.09
N GLN A 16 -4.47 -45.17 -31.38
CA GLN A 16 -3.56 -44.14 -31.89
C GLN A 16 -4.21 -42.75 -31.98
N LEU A 17 -5.53 -42.66 -32.21
CA LEU A 17 -6.26 -41.38 -32.29
C LEU A 17 -6.43 -40.66 -30.95
N GLY A 18 -6.21 -41.34 -29.82
CA GLY A 18 -6.35 -40.75 -28.48
C GLY A 18 -5.07 -40.17 -27.88
N GLN A 19 -3.91 -40.34 -28.53
CA GLN A 19 -2.66 -39.78 -28.05
C GLN A 19 -2.47 -38.41 -28.68
N SER A 20 -2.36 -37.37 -27.84
CA SER A 20 -1.99 -36.04 -28.30
C SER A 20 -0.64 -36.11 -29.02
N VAL A 21 -0.57 -35.66 -30.26
CA VAL A 21 0.67 -35.71 -31.06
C VAL A 21 1.25 -34.30 -31.11
N ILE A 22 2.53 -34.14 -30.74
CA ILE A 22 3.25 -32.88 -30.95
C ILE A 22 3.29 -32.52 -32.44
N ASP A 23 3.16 -31.23 -32.77
CA ASP A 23 3.30 -30.74 -34.15
C ASP A 23 4.56 -31.36 -34.81
N PRO A 24 4.44 -32.04 -35.96
CA PRO A 24 5.56 -32.77 -36.56
C PRO A 24 6.81 -31.92 -36.82
N SER A 25 6.64 -30.64 -37.16
CA SER A 25 7.76 -29.73 -37.43
C SER A 25 8.51 -29.36 -36.15
N GLN A 26 7.79 -29.25 -35.02
CA GLN A 26 8.39 -29.00 -33.71
C GLN A 26 9.03 -30.27 -33.16
N ASN A 27 8.39 -31.43 -33.35
CA ASN A 27 8.92 -32.72 -32.94
C ASN A 27 10.29 -32.99 -33.56
N GLU A 28 10.45 -32.74 -34.86
CA GLU A 28 11.74 -32.92 -35.56
C GLU A 28 12.85 -32.04 -34.95
N VAL A 29 12.59 -30.74 -34.79
CA VAL A 29 13.56 -29.79 -34.21
C VAL A 29 13.91 -30.17 -32.77
N MET A 30 12.93 -30.53 -31.96
CA MET A 30 13.13 -30.84 -30.55
C MET A 30 13.80 -32.18 -30.32
N SER A 31 13.42 -33.23 -31.04
CA SER A 31 14.09 -34.53 -30.96
C SER A 31 15.55 -34.43 -31.38
N ASP A 32 15.85 -33.64 -32.42
CA ASP A 32 17.24 -33.38 -32.82
C ASP A 32 18.02 -32.59 -31.77
N LEU A 33 17.42 -31.53 -31.21
CA LEU A 33 18.05 -30.73 -30.16
C LEU A 33 18.36 -31.57 -28.91
N LEU A 34 17.38 -32.35 -28.42
CA LEU A 34 17.53 -33.18 -27.22
C LEU A 34 18.48 -34.36 -27.43
N PHE A 35 18.47 -34.98 -28.62
CA PHE A 35 19.44 -36.01 -28.99
C PHE A 35 20.87 -35.46 -28.95
N ASN A 36 21.09 -34.27 -29.51
CA ASN A 36 22.42 -33.67 -29.55
C ASN A 36 22.91 -33.18 -28.19
N LEU A 37 22.01 -32.67 -27.33
CA LEU A 37 22.35 -32.19 -25.99
C LEU A 37 22.58 -33.31 -24.97
N TYR A 38 21.66 -34.28 -24.94
CA TYR A 38 21.56 -35.25 -23.84
C TYR A 38 21.61 -36.71 -24.30
N GLY A 39 21.64 -36.96 -25.61
CA GLY A 39 21.62 -38.33 -26.15
C GLY A 39 20.26 -39.02 -26.03
N TYR A 40 19.17 -38.27 -25.86
CA TYR A 40 17.82 -38.85 -25.84
C TYR A 40 17.46 -39.48 -27.18
N ASP A 41 16.75 -40.59 -27.16
CA ASP A 41 16.29 -41.27 -28.37
C ASP A 41 15.43 -40.32 -29.21
N LYS A 42 15.70 -40.19 -30.52
CA LYS A 42 14.94 -39.32 -31.42
C LYS A 42 13.46 -39.71 -31.56
N SER A 43 13.12 -40.95 -31.21
CA SER A 43 11.74 -41.46 -31.16
C SER A 43 11.00 -41.11 -29.88
N LEU A 44 11.70 -40.60 -28.85
CA LEU A 44 11.07 -40.11 -27.63
C LEU A 44 10.28 -38.85 -27.96
N ASP A 45 9.02 -38.80 -27.54
CA ASP A 45 8.22 -37.57 -27.57
C ASP A 45 8.89 -36.52 -26.67
N PRO A 46 9.36 -35.39 -27.23
CA PRO A 46 10.04 -34.34 -26.47
C PRO A 46 9.22 -33.82 -25.28
N CYS A 47 7.89 -33.84 -25.39
CA CYS A 47 6.98 -33.38 -24.33
C CYS A 47 6.98 -34.28 -23.08
N ASN A 48 7.61 -35.46 -23.14
CA ASN A 48 7.82 -36.34 -21.98
C ASN A 48 9.17 -36.09 -21.30
N SER A 49 9.98 -35.16 -21.79
CA SER A 49 11.23 -34.77 -21.13
C SER A 49 10.97 -33.70 -20.07
N ASN A 50 11.79 -33.69 -19.01
CA ASN A 50 11.74 -32.61 -18.01
C ASN A 50 12.26 -31.26 -18.56
N SER A 51 12.68 -31.22 -19.82
CA SER A 51 13.30 -30.06 -20.45
C SER A 51 12.38 -29.31 -21.41
N VAL A 52 11.23 -29.90 -21.74
CA VAL A 52 10.29 -29.36 -22.73
C VAL A 52 8.88 -29.50 -22.18
N GLU A 53 8.19 -28.39 -22.05
CA GLU A 53 6.78 -28.36 -21.71
C GLU A 53 5.96 -28.10 -22.98
N CYS A 54 4.89 -28.87 -23.14
CA CYS A 54 4.00 -28.75 -24.28
C CYS A 54 2.56 -28.59 -23.81
N ASP A 55 1.79 -27.79 -24.53
CA ASP A 55 0.35 -27.61 -24.32
C ASP A 55 -0.43 -27.84 -25.61
N ASP A 56 -1.73 -28.10 -25.49
CA ASP A 56 -2.60 -28.23 -26.65
C ASP A 56 -2.76 -26.86 -27.33
N ILE A 57 -2.64 -26.80 -28.66
CA ILE A 57 -2.72 -25.53 -29.43
C ILE A 57 -4.02 -24.77 -29.13
N ASN A 58 -5.10 -25.49 -28.82
CA ASN A 58 -6.34 -24.96 -28.28
C ASN A 58 -7.08 -26.07 -27.53
N SER A 59 -8.09 -25.72 -26.74
CA SER A 59 -8.87 -26.64 -25.90
C SER A 59 -9.59 -27.78 -26.64
N THR A 60 -9.63 -27.74 -27.98
CA THR A 60 -10.24 -28.78 -28.83
C THR A 60 -9.23 -29.56 -29.68
N SER A 61 -7.96 -29.17 -29.62
CA SER A 61 -6.89 -29.74 -30.44
C SER A 61 -6.36 -31.01 -29.80
N THR A 62 -6.09 -32.04 -30.60
CA THR A 62 -5.25 -33.19 -30.20
C THR A 62 -3.78 -32.96 -30.55
N ILE A 63 -3.44 -31.79 -31.07
CA ILE A 63 -2.07 -31.41 -31.45
C ILE A 63 -1.49 -30.52 -30.34
N LYS A 64 -0.33 -30.95 -29.85
CA LYS A 64 0.47 -30.21 -28.87
C LYS A 64 1.53 -29.35 -29.54
N THR A 65 1.87 -28.25 -28.88
CA THR A 65 2.94 -27.34 -29.24
C THR A 65 3.87 -27.16 -28.05
N VAL A 66 5.15 -26.98 -28.31
CA VAL A 66 6.13 -26.58 -27.29
C VAL A 66 5.80 -25.16 -26.84
N ILE A 67 5.65 -24.98 -25.53
CA ILE A 67 5.40 -23.68 -24.90
C ILE A 67 6.56 -23.22 -24.02
N SER A 68 7.37 -24.13 -23.47
CA SER A 68 8.51 -23.78 -22.62
C SER A 68 9.68 -24.73 -22.85
N LEU A 69 10.89 -24.16 -22.85
CA LEU A 69 12.15 -24.87 -22.90
C LEU A 69 12.98 -24.56 -21.66
N ASN A 70 13.33 -25.58 -20.88
CA ASN A 70 14.25 -25.49 -19.76
C ASN A 70 15.38 -26.50 -19.97
N LEU A 71 16.50 -26.04 -20.50
CA LEU A 71 17.60 -26.90 -20.92
C LEU A 71 18.71 -26.91 -19.86
N PRO A 72 18.78 -27.94 -18.98
CA PRO A 72 19.80 -28.03 -17.95
C PRO A 72 21.21 -28.24 -18.52
N THR A 73 22.24 -27.99 -17.70
CA THR A 73 23.64 -28.07 -18.10
C THR A 73 23.99 -29.44 -18.70
N PRO A 74 24.39 -29.53 -19.98
CA PRO A 74 24.84 -30.77 -20.61
C PRO A 74 26.26 -31.14 -20.15
N LEU A 75 26.69 -32.37 -20.48
CA LEU A 75 28.03 -32.86 -20.14
C LEU A 75 29.14 -32.04 -20.84
N GLN A 76 28.91 -31.67 -22.09
CA GLN A 76 29.84 -30.93 -22.95
C GLN A 76 29.23 -29.61 -23.40
N GLU A 77 30.06 -28.66 -23.79
CA GLU A 77 29.59 -27.43 -24.42
C GLU A 77 28.81 -27.72 -25.70
N TYR A 78 27.69 -27.04 -25.85
CA TYR A 78 26.80 -27.20 -26.99
C TYR A 78 26.35 -25.85 -27.52
N VAL A 79 26.36 -25.71 -28.84
CA VAL A 79 25.91 -24.53 -29.54
C VAL A 79 24.64 -24.90 -30.31
N ILE A 80 23.52 -24.25 -30.00
CA ILE A 80 22.24 -24.50 -30.66
C ILE A 80 22.31 -23.99 -32.11
N THR A 81 22.46 -24.94 -33.03
CA THR A 81 22.50 -24.68 -34.49
C THR A 81 21.17 -24.96 -35.17
N GLN A 82 20.23 -25.62 -34.49
CA GLN A 82 18.88 -25.88 -34.96
C GLN A 82 18.10 -24.57 -35.17
N ASP A 83 17.29 -24.53 -36.23
CA ASP A 83 16.33 -23.44 -36.44
C ASP A 83 15.12 -23.62 -35.52
N LEU A 84 15.00 -22.76 -34.51
CA LEU A 84 13.90 -22.81 -33.54
C LEU A 84 12.62 -22.12 -34.02
N THR A 85 12.60 -21.55 -35.23
CA THR A 85 11.41 -20.83 -35.75
C THR A 85 10.13 -21.67 -35.90
N PRO A 86 10.15 -23.02 -35.99
CA PRO A 86 8.94 -23.82 -35.89
C PRO A 86 8.24 -23.74 -34.52
N LEU A 87 8.95 -23.34 -33.45
CA LEU A 87 8.41 -23.23 -32.08
C LEU A 87 7.62 -21.93 -31.88
N GLN A 88 6.61 -21.68 -32.71
CA GLN A 88 5.90 -20.39 -32.77
C GLN A 88 5.14 -20.02 -31.48
N ASN A 89 4.74 -21.02 -30.69
CA ASN A 89 4.03 -20.84 -29.41
C ASN A 89 4.97 -20.90 -28.19
N LEU A 90 6.29 -20.89 -28.39
CA LEU A 90 7.25 -20.86 -27.30
C LEU A 90 7.13 -19.53 -26.55
N THR A 91 6.81 -19.58 -25.26
CA THR A 91 6.69 -18.41 -24.36
C THR A 91 7.88 -18.24 -23.44
N TYR A 92 8.55 -19.34 -23.06
CA TYR A 92 9.66 -19.33 -22.11
C TYR A 92 10.87 -20.13 -22.61
N MET A 93 12.08 -19.58 -22.47
CA MET A 93 13.32 -20.27 -22.79
C MET A 93 14.38 -20.02 -21.71
N GLU A 94 14.84 -21.07 -21.03
CA GLU A 94 15.95 -21.04 -20.09
C GLU A 94 17.06 -21.99 -20.52
N LEU A 95 18.27 -21.45 -20.66
CA LEU A 95 19.47 -22.16 -21.09
C LEU A 95 20.50 -22.12 -19.98
N TYR A 96 20.84 -23.29 -19.44
CA TYR A 96 21.85 -23.39 -18.40
C TYR A 96 23.27 -23.22 -18.95
N GLU A 97 24.27 -23.29 -18.07
CA GLU A 97 25.67 -23.17 -18.45
C GLU A 97 26.04 -24.18 -19.54
N LYS A 98 27.06 -23.84 -20.35
CA LYS A 98 27.56 -24.63 -21.48
C LYS A 98 26.60 -24.75 -22.68
N ILE A 99 25.40 -24.17 -22.64
CA ILE A 99 24.51 -24.06 -23.81
C ILE A 99 24.59 -22.64 -24.35
N TYR A 100 24.89 -22.51 -25.65
CA TYR A 100 25.07 -21.22 -26.31
C TYR A 100 24.14 -21.06 -27.51
N LEU A 101 23.66 -19.84 -27.70
CA LEU A 101 22.87 -19.44 -28.87
C LEU A 101 23.78 -19.01 -30.02
N THR A 102 23.29 -19.16 -31.25
CA THR A 102 24.01 -18.71 -32.45
C THR A 102 23.51 -17.37 -32.97
N LEU A 103 24.29 -16.74 -33.84
CA LEU A 103 23.86 -15.55 -34.57
C LEU A 103 22.57 -15.78 -35.37
N SER A 104 22.36 -17.00 -35.88
CA SER A 104 21.17 -17.37 -36.64
C SER A 104 19.90 -17.31 -35.81
N PHE A 105 19.98 -17.66 -34.52
CA PHE A 105 18.87 -17.54 -33.58
C PHE A 105 18.39 -16.09 -33.49
N PHE A 106 19.29 -15.14 -33.22
CA PHE A 106 18.92 -13.73 -33.09
C PHE A 106 18.42 -13.10 -34.40
N LYS A 107 18.92 -13.55 -35.56
CA LYS A 107 18.37 -13.12 -36.86
C LYS A 107 16.93 -13.55 -37.10
N ASN A 108 16.47 -14.58 -36.39
CA ASN A 108 15.14 -15.17 -36.57
C ASN A 108 14.25 -15.06 -35.32
N ILE A 109 14.73 -14.44 -34.25
CA ILE A 109 14.03 -14.37 -32.95
C ILE A 109 12.67 -13.66 -33.07
N ASN A 110 12.53 -12.70 -33.98
CA ASN A 110 11.28 -12.03 -34.28
C ASN A 110 10.15 -12.96 -34.76
N LYS A 111 10.47 -14.16 -35.24
CA LYS A 111 9.49 -15.17 -35.65
C LYS A 111 8.89 -15.94 -34.47
N LEU A 112 9.52 -15.87 -33.28
CA LEU A 112 8.99 -16.46 -32.05
C LEU A 112 8.02 -15.47 -31.40
N THR A 113 6.86 -15.28 -32.04
CA THR A 113 5.92 -14.18 -31.74
C THR A 113 5.23 -14.26 -30.38
N GLN A 114 5.33 -15.41 -29.71
CA GLN A 114 4.79 -15.62 -28.36
C GLN A 114 5.87 -15.63 -27.28
N LEU A 115 7.15 -15.45 -27.63
CA LEU A 115 8.25 -15.55 -26.68
C LEU A 115 8.21 -14.37 -25.72
N GLU A 116 8.04 -14.65 -24.43
CA GLU A 116 7.90 -13.67 -23.35
C GLU A 116 9.14 -13.56 -22.46
N THR A 117 9.86 -14.67 -22.25
CA THR A 117 11.03 -14.72 -21.36
C THR A 117 12.19 -15.51 -21.96
N ILE A 118 13.39 -14.95 -21.84
CA ILE A 118 14.65 -15.64 -22.11
C ILE A 118 15.57 -15.55 -20.90
N VAL A 119 16.13 -16.67 -20.47
CA VAL A 119 17.16 -16.75 -19.43
C VAL A 119 18.36 -17.51 -19.99
N THR A 120 19.54 -16.93 -19.91
CA THR A 120 20.79 -17.60 -20.32
C THR A 120 21.80 -17.55 -19.18
N LEU A 121 22.22 -18.72 -18.67
CA LEU A 121 23.23 -18.79 -17.60
C LEU A 121 24.68 -18.61 -18.11
N SER A 122 24.86 -18.54 -19.42
CA SER A 122 26.13 -18.21 -20.09
C SER A 122 25.84 -17.55 -21.43
N PHE A 123 26.58 -16.50 -21.78
CA PHE A 123 26.27 -15.70 -22.97
C PHE A 123 27.54 -15.21 -23.69
N ASN A 124 27.82 -15.74 -24.89
CA ASN A 124 29.08 -15.50 -25.61
C ASN A 124 28.89 -15.07 -27.08
N VAL A 125 27.70 -14.62 -27.45
CA VAL A 125 27.34 -14.29 -28.83
C VAL A 125 26.94 -12.83 -28.96
N THR A 126 27.61 -12.10 -29.86
CA THR A 126 27.24 -10.71 -30.14
C THR A 126 25.93 -10.66 -30.91
N ILE A 127 24.89 -10.10 -30.29
CA ILE A 127 23.60 -9.84 -30.94
C ILE A 127 23.79 -8.72 -31.97
N PRO A 128 23.37 -8.89 -33.23
CA PRO A 128 23.38 -7.81 -34.22
C PRO A 128 22.56 -6.61 -33.76
N ASP A 129 23.07 -5.40 -33.96
CA ASP A 129 22.36 -4.17 -33.57
C ASP A 129 21.06 -3.93 -34.38
N ASP A 130 20.87 -4.63 -35.50
CA ASP A 130 19.64 -4.65 -36.30
C ASP A 130 18.67 -5.78 -35.90
N THR A 131 18.95 -6.51 -34.80
CA THR A 131 18.06 -7.56 -34.28
C THR A 131 16.72 -6.97 -33.87
N ILE A 132 15.63 -7.54 -34.40
CA ILE A 132 14.27 -7.20 -34.00
C ILE A 132 13.82 -8.25 -32.99
N PHE A 133 13.62 -7.86 -31.74
CA PHE A 133 13.01 -8.74 -30.74
C PHE A 133 11.49 -8.82 -30.96
N PRO A 134 10.85 -9.97 -30.69
CA PRO A 134 9.39 -10.07 -30.79
C PRO A 134 8.74 -9.14 -29.75
N ALA A 135 7.62 -8.52 -30.12
CA ALA A 135 6.95 -7.54 -29.26
C ALA A 135 6.42 -8.15 -27.94
N SER A 136 6.27 -9.48 -27.90
CA SER A 136 5.90 -10.27 -26.72
C SER A 136 7.02 -10.39 -25.68
N LEU A 137 8.29 -10.20 -26.06
CA LEU A 137 9.41 -10.45 -25.15
C LEU A 137 9.47 -9.40 -24.06
N GLU A 138 9.08 -9.80 -22.85
CA GLU A 138 9.02 -8.92 -21.68
C GLU A 138 10.27 -9.01 -20.80
N THR A 139 10.88 -10.20 -20.69
CA THR A 139 12.01 -10.44 -19.78
C THR A 139 13.21 -11.05 -20.49
N PHE A 140 14.39 -10.50 -20.24
CA PHE A 140 15.65 -11.09 -20.69
C PHE A 140 16.70 -11.08 -19.56
N SER A 141 17.07 -12.26 -19.09
CA SER A 141 18.11 -12.47 -18.07
C SER A 141 19.37 -13.06 -18.68
N ILE A 142 20.49 -12.37 -18.53
CA ILE A 142 21.79 -12.72 -19.10
C ILE A 142 22.81 -12.86 -17.98
N TYR A 143 23.25 -14.08 -17.69
CA TYR A 143 24.36 -14.34 -16.77
C TYR A 143 25.63 -14.61 -17.54
N LYS A 144 26.77 -14.22 -16.96
CA LYS A 144 28.11 -14.44 -17.50
C LYS A 144 28.26 -13.99 -18.96
N PRO A 145 27.80 -12.77 -19.34
CA PRO A 145 28.10 -12.24 -20.66
C PRO A 145 29.61 -12.07 -20.85
N SER A 146 30.16 -12.55 -21.96
CA SER A 146 31.57 -12.39 -22.35
C SER A 146 31.75 -11.56 -23.62
N VAL A 147 30.69 -10.87 -24.04
CA VAL A 147 30.62 -10.05 -25.26
C VAL A 147 29.88 -8.74 -24.96
N PRO A 148 30.06 -7.69 -25.77
CA PRO A 148 29.27 -6.47 -25.66
C PRO A 148 27.77 -6.75 -25.77
N LEU A 149 26.95 -6.12 -24.92
CA LEU A 149 25.51 -6.12 -25.08
C LEU A 149 25.13 -5.29 -26.30
N SER A 150 24.12 -5.73 -27.06
CA SER A 150 23.67 -5.01 -28.24
C SER A 150 22.73 -3.87 -27.88
N ILE A 151 22.80 -2.79 -28.67
CA ILE A 151 21.85 -1.66 -28.59
C ILE A 151 20.41 -2.14 -28.86
N ALA A 152 20.24 -3.22 -29.65
CA ALA A 152 18.94 -3.80 -29.96
C ALA A 152 18.17 -4.25 -28.70
N ILE A 153 18.86 -4.77 -27.67
CA ILE A 153 18.23 -5.17 -26.41
C ILE A 153 17.57 -3.96 -25.77
N PHE A 154 18.34 -2.87 -25.66
CA PHE A 154 17.88 -1.66 -25.00
C PHE A 154 16.83 -0.91 -25.80
N GLY A 155 16.78 -1.04 -27.13
CA GLY A 155 15.76 -0.42 -27.98
C GLY A 155 14.48 -1.26 -28.20
N SER A 156 14.35 -2.39 -27.52
CA SER A 156 13.24 -3.34 -27.69
C SER A 156 12.02 -3.03 -26.79
N ASN A 157 11.03 -3.93 -26.80
CA ASN A 157 9.87 -3.89 -25.90
C ASN A 157 10.11 -4.58 -24.55
N ILE A 158 11.34 -5.02 -24.26
CA ILE A 158 11.69 -5.67 -22.98
C ILE A 158 11.36 -4.73 -21.81
N LYS A 159 10.63 -5.26 -20.83
CA LYS A 159 10.28 -4.60 -19.56
C LYS A 159 11.29 -4.89 -18.46
N ASN A 160 11.87 -6.10 -18.45
CA ASN A 160 12.76 -6.58 -17.41
C ASN A 160 14.08 -7.06 -18.02
N LEU A 161 15.17 -6.34 -17.74
CA LEU A 161 16.50 -6.70 -18.21
C LEU A 161 17.41 -6.96 -17.02
N TYR A 162 17.87 -8.20 -16.87
CA TYR A 162 18.76 -8.61 -15.80
C TYR A 162 20.09 -9.09 -16.34
N VAL A 163 21.18 -8.43 -15.98
CA VAL A 163 22.53 -8.80 -16.39
C VAL A 163 23.37 -9.09 -15.16
N ASN A 164 24.07 -10.23 -15.15
CA ASN A 164 24.74 -10.73 -13.96
C ASN A 164 26.13 -11.31 -14.23
N SER A 165 27.04 -11.11 -13.28
CA SER A 165 28.36 -11.76 -13.23
C SER A 165 29.15 -11.68 -14.55
N PRO A 166 29.41 -10.48 -15.10
CA PRO A 166 30.03 -10.33 -16.41
C PRO A 166 31.43 -10.93 -16.45
N LEU A 167 31.80 -11.48 -17.60
CA LEU A 167 33.14 -11.97 -17.89
C LEU A 167 33.90 -10.95 -18.75
N THR A 168 35.21 -11.16 -18.91
CA THR A 168 36.03 -10.36 -19.83
C THR A 168 35.41 -10.36 -21.23
N GLY A 169 35.30 -9.16 -21.83
CA GLY A 169 34.67 -8.93 -23.13
C GLY A 169 33.25 -8.33 -23.04
N TYR A 170 32.63 -8.37 -21.85
CA TYR A 170 31.39 -7.64 -21.58
C TYR A 170 31.57 -6.12 -21.68
N SER A 171 30.62 -5.44 -22.31
CA SER A 171 30.44 -4.00 -22.20
C SER A 171 28.99 -3.57 -22.44
N ILE A 172 28.61 -2.44 -21.84
CA ILE A 172 27.33 -1.77 -22.08
C ILE A 172 27.50 -0.77 -23.24
N PRO A 173 26.54 -0.68 -24.18
CA PRO A 173 26.55 0.37 -25.20
C PRO A 173 26.65 1.77 -24.62
N THR A 174 27.48 2.62 -25.23
CA THR A 174 27.63 4.02 -24.83
C THR A 174 26.44 4.89 -25.25
N LEU A 175 25.79 4.54 -26.36
CA LEU A 175 24.60 5.19 -26.89
C LEU A 175 23.42 4.23 -26.76
N ILE A 176 22.47 4.60 -25.92
CA ILE A 176 21.26 3.83 -25.69
C ILE A 176 20.06 4.62 -26.23
N ASN A 177 19.27 3.98 -27.09
CA ASN A 177 18.01 4.55 -27.57
C ASN A 177 16.99 4.62 -26.44
N VAL A 178 16.05 5.56 -26.54
CA VAL A 178 14.95 5.66 -25.58
C VAL A 178 14.08 4.40 -25.67
N ASN A 179 13.88 3.73 -24.55
CA ASN A 179 12.98 2.61 -24.38
C ASN A 179 11.93 2.94 -23.30
N PRO A 180 10.69 3.21 -23.71
CA PRO A 180 9.61 3.54 -22.80
C PRO A 180 9.02 2.30 -22.10
N TYR A 181 9.44 1.09 -22.42
CA TYR A 181 8.88 -0.14 -21.85
C TYR A 181 9.68 -0.69 -20.67
N LEU A 182 10.98 -0.38 -20.58
CA LEU A 182 11.84 -0.90 -19.53
C LEU A 182 11.42 -0.37 -18.14
N GLU A 183 11.04 -1.30 -17.26
CA GLU A 183 10.57 -1.04 -15.90
C GLU A 183 11.59 -1.54 -14.85
N ASN A 184 12.27 -2.66 -15.10
CA ASN A 184 13.24 -3.26 -14.20
C ASN A 184 14.58 -3.43 -14.91
N LEU A 185 15.65 -2.89 -14.34
CA LEU A 185 16.98 -2.96 -14.90
C LEU A 185 18.01 -3.35 -13.84
N GLN A 186 18.78 -4.39 -14.14
CA GLN A 186 19.87 -4.85 -13.30
C GLN A 186 21.12 -4.96 -14.16
N LEU A 187 22.16 -4.18 -13.82
CA LEU A 187 23.37 -4.07 -14.62
C LEU A 187 24.63 -4.19 -13.76
N PRO A 188 25.63 -4.95 -14.22
CA PRO A 188 26.95 -4.91 -13.65
C PRO A 188 27.77 -3.79 -14.29
N VAL A 189 28.51 -3.09 -13.44
CA VAL A 189 29.41 -1.97 -13.77
C VAL A 189 30.80 -2.34 -13.32
N THR A 190 31.77 -2.15 -14.18
CA THR A 190 33.16 -2.52 -13.95
C THR A 190 34.08 -1.44 -14.50
N TYR A 191 35.38 -1.49 -14.19
CA TYR A 191 36.34 -0.55 -14.79
C TYR A 191 36.39 -0.63 -16.32
N TYR A 192 36.17 -1.80 -16.92
CA TYR A 192 36.17 -1.98 -18.39
C TYR A 192 34.80 -1.75 -19.03
N SER A 193 33.73 -1.61 -18.23
CA SER A 193 32.39 -1.29 -18.69
C SER A 193 31.71 -0.36 -17.68
N GLY A 194 31.93 0.94 -17.87
CA GLY A 194 31.35 1.99 -17.03
C GLY A 194 29.83 2.09 -17.13
N PHE A 195 29.24 2.96 -16.31
CA PHE A 195 27.79 3.17 -16.30
C PHE A 195 27.37 4.15 -17.42
N PRO A 196 26.35 3.83 -18.23
CA PRO A 196 25.89 4.71 -19.29
C PRO A 196 25.33 6.02 -18.73
N SER A 197 25.75 7.15 -19.31
CA SER A 197 25.25 8.48 -18.95
C SER A 197 23.80 8.68 -19.39
N ASN A 198 23.03 9.49 -18.65
CA ASN A 198 21.64 9.86 -18.98
C ASN A 198 20.66 8.69 -19.07
N ILE A 199 20.88 7.63 -18.30
CA ILE A 199 20.03 6.44 -18.27
C ILE A 199 18.54 6.77 -17.96
N SER A 200 18.29 7.83 -17.18
CA SER A 200 16.93 8.31 -16.88
C SER A 200 16.19 8.87 -18.10
N LEU A 201 16.91 9.39 -19.10
CA LEU A 201 16.33 9.81 -20.38
C LEU A 201 16.08 8.62 -21.30
N ALA A 202 16.97 7.62 -21.24
CA ALA A 202 16.82 6.39 -22.00
C ALA A 202 15.63 5.57 -21.51
N PHE A 203 15.39 5.49 -20.19
CA PHE A 203 14.36 4.66 -19.59
C PHE A 203 13.38 5.48 -18.74
N PRO A 204 12.49 6.27 -19.36
CA PRO A 204 11.60 7.19 -18.64
C PRO A 204 10.62 6.48 -17.70
N ASN A 205 10.35 5.19 -17.93
CA ASN A 205 9.42 4.39 -17.14
C ASN A 205 10.10 3.42 -16.17
N LEU A 206 11.43 3.54 -15.98
CA LEU A 206 12.17 2.70 -15.05
C LEU A 206 11.67 2.85 -13.62
N GLN A 207 11.32 1.73 -12.99
CA GLN A 207 10.80 1.63 -11.63
C GLN A 207 11.82 1.02 -10.67
N TYR A 208 12.64 0.07 -11.11
CA TYR A 208 13.65 -0.56 -10.26
C TYR A 208 15.00 -0.62 -10.98
N LEU A 209 16.04 -0.20 -10.28
CA LEU A 209 17.41 -0.19 -10.78
C LEU A 209 18.33 -0.88 -9.77
N THR A 210 18.97 -1.96 -10.19
CA THR A 210 20.01 -2.66 -9.44
C THR A 210 21.36 -2.49 -10.15
N ILE A 211 22.38 -2.07 -9.42
CA ILE A 211 23.72 -1.82 -9.95
C ILE A 211 24.72 -2.68 -9.18
N TYR A 212 25.31 -3.67 -9.84
CA TYR A 212 26.44 -4.42 -9.27
C TYR A 212 27.75 -3.76 -9.65
N VAL A 213 28.47 -3.23 -8.68
CA VAL A 213 29.70 -2.48 -8.92
C VAL A 213 30.91 -3.35 -8.57
N ASN A 214 31.69 -3.72 -9.57
CA ASN A 214 33.03 -4.27 -9.36
C ASN A 214 34.05 -3.12 -9.30
N ASN A 215 34.33 -2.68 -8.08
CA ASN A 215 35.21 -1.56 -7.75
C ASN A 215 36.55 -2.00 -7.13
N ASP A 216 36.92 -3.26 -7.26
CA ASP A 216 38.16 -3.79 -6.70
C ASP A 216 39.41 -3.27 -7.45
N MET A 217 40.14 -2.34 -6.84
CA MET A 217 41.29 -1.68 -7.47
C MET A 217 42.51 -2.60 -7.61
N ASP A 218 42.52 -3.76 -6.95
CA ASP A 218 43.61 -4.74 -7.04
C ASP A 218 43.52 -5.61 -8.31
N GLN A 219 42.43 -5.47 -9.10
CA GLN A 219 42.29 -6.19 -10.37
C GLN A 219 43.33 -5.73 -11.41
N ASN A 220 43.86 -6.70 -12.16
CA ASN A 220 44.82 -6.42 -13.22
C ASN A 220 44.23 -5.44 -14.25
N ASN A 221 44.96 -4.37 -14.56
CA ASN A 221 44.55 -3.29 -15.48
C ASN A 221 43.36 -2.43 -14.99
N TYR A 222 43.10 -2.41 -13.68
CA TYR A 222 42.11 -1.51 -13.10
C TYR A 222 42.41 -0.05 -13.47
N HIS A 223 41.36 0.71 -13.74
CA HIS A 223 41.39 2.15 -13.83
C HIS A 223 40.11 2.73 -13.25
N ASN A 224 40.21 3.94 -12.69
CA ASN A 224 39.05 4.57 -12.07
C ASN A 224 37.94 4.81 -13.10
N PHE A 225 36.71 4.49 -12.71
CA PHE A 225 35.51 4.77 -13.50
C PHE A 225 34.51 5.60 -12.68
N SER A 226 33.37 5.97 -13.27
CA SER A 226 32.34 6.74 -12.57
C SER A 226 30.97 6.10 -12.75
N ILE A 227 30.14 6.22 -11.71
CA ILE A 227 28.70 5.90 -11.72
C ILE A 227 27.83 7.17 -11.65
N SER A 228 28.45 8.35 -11.83
CA SER A 228 27.75 9.64 -11.79
C SER A 228 27.03 9.95 -13.10
N ASN A 229 26.12 10.95 -13.09
CA ASN A 229 25.41 11.46 -14.26
C ASN A 229 24.29 10.56 -14.84
N ILE A 230 23.44 10.04 -13.95
CA ILE A 230 22.27 9.23 -14.31
C ILE A 230 21.07 10.04 -14.84
N GLY A 231 21.05 11.35 -14.59
CA GLY A 231 19.89 12.23 -14.81
C GLY A 231 18.73 11.93 -13.86
N VAL A 232 17.60 12.62 -14.03
CA VAL A 232 16.48 12.62 -13.07
C VAL A 232 15.48 11.48 -13.33
N PHE A 233 15.39 10.52 -12.42
CA PHE A 233 14.40 9.44 -12.50
C PHE A 233 13.06 9.85 -11.88
N LYS A 234 12.04 10.06 -12.71
CA LYS A 234 10.71 10.48 -12.24
C LYS A 234 9.88 9.34 -11.63
N ASN A 235 10.19 8.09 -12.00
CA ASN A 235 9.36 6.92 -11.72
C ASN A 235 10.06 5.83 -10.90
N LEU A 236 11.33 6.05 -10.51
CA LEU A 236 12.11 5.06 -9.76
C LEU A 236 11.47 4.85 -8.37
N LYS A 237 11.18 3.60 -8.04
CA LYS A 237 10.62 3.16 -6.76
C LYS A 237 11.68 2.42 -5.95
N GLY A 238 12.61 1.72 -6.59
CA GLY A 238 13.68 0.98 -5.92
C GLY A 238 15.04 1.27 -6.54
N LEU A 239 16.05 1.43 -5.69
CA LEU A 239 17.45 1.53 -6.08
C LEU A 239 18.29 0.62 -5.19
N ASP A 240 18.98 -0.32 -5.82
CA ASP A 240 19.90 -1.24 -5.16
C ASP A 240 21.30 -1.01 -5.74
N ILE A 241 22.29 -0.78 -4.89
CA ILE A 241 23.69 -0.63 -5.29
C ILE A 241 24.51 -1.62 -4.47
N GLU A 242 25.08 -2.60 -5.15
CA GLU A 242 25.79 -3.70 -4.53
C GLU A 242 27.25 -3.68 -4.99
N PHE A 243 28.17 -3.43 -4.07
CA PHE A 243 29.60 -3.43 -4.34
C PHE A 243 30.17 -4.83 -4.13
N THR A 244 31.20 -5.16 -4.91
CA THR A 244 31.95 -6.40 -4.70
C THR A 244 32.82 -6.27 -3.45
N ASP A 245 32.91 -7.33 -2.66
CA ASP A 245 33.82 -7.36 -1.51
C ASP A 245 35.27 -7.18 -1.98
N SER A 246 35.92 -6.10 -1.55
CA SER A 246 37.32 -5.79 -1.87
C SER A 246 38.02 -5.18 -0.66
N TYR A 247 39.31 -5.47 -0.53
CA TYR A 247 40.20 -4.83 0.44
C TYR A 247 40.65 -3.43 0.00
N ASN A 248 40.55 -3.13 -1.30
CA ASN A 248 40.97 -1.88 -1.91
C ASN A 248 39.89 -1.34 -2.86
N PRO A 249 38.68 -1.03 -2.35
CA PRO A 249 37.57 -0.58 -3.18
C PRO A 249 37.77 0.87 -3.66
N GLN A 250 37.43 1.16 -4.92
CA GLN A 250 37.17 2.53 -5.33
C GLN A 250 35.89 3.04 -4.65
N GLU A 251 35.97 4.21 -4.03
CA GLU A 251 34.83 4.87 -3.39
C GLU A 251 34.11 5.85 -4.34
N PHE A 252 32.78 5.90 -4.22
CA PHE A 252 31.89 6.76 -4.99
C PHE A 252 31.04 7.62 -4.06
N SER A 253 30.86 8.90 -4.41
CA SER A 253 29.92 9.76 -3.69
C SER A 253 28.49 9.55 -4.15
N ILE A 254 27.62 9.13 -3.23
CA ILE A 254 26.22 8.84 -3.55
C ILE A 254 25.30 10.06 -3.59
N ASN A 255 25.72 11.21 -3.03
CA ASN A 255 24.93 12.44 -3.03
C ASN A 255 24.53 12.87 -4.46
N SER A 256 25.44 12.73 -5.42
CA SER A 256 25.19 13.06 -6.82
C SER A 256 24.14 12.14 -7.46
N PHE A 257 24.03 10.90 -6.98
CA PHE A 257 23.05 9.94 -7.47
C PHE A 257 21.68 10.23 -6.87
N LEU A 258 21.59 10.31 -5.54
CA LEU A 258 20.32 10.43 -4.82
C LEU A 258 19.62 11.77 -5.08
N SER A 259 20.38 12.87 -5.27
CA SER A 259 19.81 14.18 -5.62
C SER A 259 18.97 14.19 -6.90
N ASN A 260 19.11 13.17 -7.75
CA ASN A 260 18.36 13.00 -8.98
C ASN A 260 17.16 12.03 -8.87
N VAL A 261 16.81 11.60 -7.66
CA VAL A 261 15.74 10.61 -7.41
C VAL A 261 14.66 11.24 -6.51
N PRO A 262 13.72 12.02 -7.07
CA PRO A 262 12.69 12.75 -6.30
C PRO A 262 11.64 11.84 -5.64
N VAL A 263 11.45 10.63 -6.17
CA VAL A 263 10.55 9.60 -5.69
C VAL A 263 11.37 8.33 -5.57
N ILE A 264 11.27 7.66 -4.43
CA ILE A 264 11.84 6.33 -4.17
C ILE A 264 11.16 5.77 -2.92
N ASP A 265 10.86 4.47 -2.93
CA ASP A 265 10.26 3.72 -1.83
C ASP A 265 11.26 2.75 -1.19
N SER A 266 12.32 2.33 -1.90
CA SER A 266 13.36 1.44 -1.39
C SER A 266 14.76 1.86 -1.85
N LEU A 267 15.70 1.99 -0.92
CA LEU A 267 17.12 2.22 -1.14
C LEU A 267 17.92 1.12 -0.44
N TYR A 268 18.65 0.31 -1.20
CA TYR A 268 19.55 -0.72 -0.70
C TYR A 268 21.00 -0.42 -1.11
N ILE A 269 21.91 -0.48 -0.15
CA ILE A 269 23.35 -0.32 -0.38
C ILE A 269 24.07 -1.47 0.33
N TYR A 270 24.78 -2.28 -0.46
CA TYR A 270 25.56 -3.42 0.03
C TYR A 270 27.04 -3.25 -0.32
N GLY A 271 27.93 -3.57 0.62
CA GLY A 271 29.36 -3.64 0.38
C GLY A 271 30.11 -2.29 0.45
N GLN A 272 31.44 -2.38 0.33
CA GLN A 272 32.36 -1.26 0.48
C GLN A 272 32.56 -0.52 -0.85
N GLY A 273 32.34 0.78 -0.87
CA GLY A 273 32.47 1.57 -2.11
C GLY A 273 31.66 2.86 -2.16
N VAL A 274 30.91 3.19 -1.12
CA VAL A 274 30.16 4.44 -1.06
C VAL A 274 30.64 5.32 0.07
N THR A 275 30.79 6.62 -0.19
CA THR A 275 31.04 7.63 0.84
C THR A 275 30.10 8.82 0.72
N ILE A 276 30.00 9.57 1.82
CA ILE A 276 29.37 10.89 1.84
C ILE A 276 30.41 11.90 1.36
N ASP A 277 30.05 12.73 0.38
CA ASP A 277 30.92 13.83 -0.05
C ASP A 277 31.19 14.77 1.15
N PRO A 278 32.44 14.93 1.60
CA PRO A 278 32.76 15.82 2.72
C PRO A 278 32.33 17.26 2.49
N SER A 279 32.23 17.71 1.23
CA SER A 279 31.77 19.06 0.87
C SER A 279 30.26 19.26 1.05
N VAL A 280 29.48 18.18 0.95
CA VAL A 280 28.02 18.23 1.21
C VAL A 280 27.73 17.99 2.69
N GLY A 281 28.52 17.14 3.35
CA GLY A 281 28.48 16.90 4.79
C GLY A 281 27.25 16.13 5.29
N ILE A 282 26.14 16.14 4.55
CA ILE A 282 24.90 15.44 4.88
C ILE A 282 24.24 14.84 3.62
N ILE A 283 23.79 13.60 3.71
CA ILE A 283 22.80 13.02 2.80
C ILE A 283 21.42 13.42 3.34
N ASP A 284 20.83 14.45 2.73
CA ASP A 284 19.47 14.88 3.06
C ASP A 284 18.49 14.31 2.04
N LEU A 285 17.68 13.33 2.45
CA LEU A 285 16.60 12.72 1.67
C LEU A 285 15.22 13.26 2.08
N SER A 286 15.15 14.35 2.85
CA SER A 286 13.87 14.88 3.34
C SER A 286 12.96 15.41 2.23
N TYR A 287 13.49 15.67 1.03
CA TYR A 287 12.72 16.05 -0.16
C TYR A 287 12.05 14.86 -0.86
N VAL A 288 12.51 13.62 -0.59
CA VAL A 288 12.00 12.42 -1.25
C VAL A 288 10.55 12.19 -0.86
N LYS A 289 9.68 11.99 -1.87
CA LYS A 289 8.29 11.60 -1.66
C LYS A 289 8.17 10.09 -1.79
N SER A 290 7.74 9.41 -0.73
CA SER A 290 7.36 7.99 -0.76
C SER A 290 5.84 7.85 -0.66
N LYS A 291 5.27 6.84 -1.32
CA LYS A 291 3.83 6.54 -1.26
C LYS A 291 3.42 5.81 0.01
N LYS A 292 4.34 5.08 0.65
CA LYS A 292 4.11 4.35 1.90
C LYS A 292 5.10 4.83 2.96
N PHE A 293 6.34 4.34 2.87
CA PHE A 293 7.51 4.68 3.67
C PHE A 293 8.75 4.41 2.81
N LEU A 294 9.76 5.26 2.88
CA LEU A 294 11.06 4.95 2.28
C LEU A 294 11.79 3.94 3.18
N SER A 295 12.06 2.75 2.65
CA SER A 295 12.92 1.74 3.26
C SER A 295 14.37 1.99 2.87
N ILE A 296 15.24 2.24 3.85
CA ILE A 296 16.67 2.43 3.68
C ILE A 296 17.35 1.26 4.34
N ASN A 297 18.07 0.46 3.56
CA ASN A 297 18.82 -0.68 4.05
C ASN A 297 20.29 -0.53 3.65
N ILE A 298 21.17 -0.45 4.64
CA ILE A 298 22.61 -0.42 4.46
C ILE A 298 23.23 -1.68 5.06
N GLN A 299 24.05 -2.38 4.30
CA GLN A 299 24.68 -3.61 4.76
C GLN A 299 26.14 -3.63 4.36
N GLU A 300 27.02 -3.96 5.30
CA GLU A 300 28.46 -4.13 5.04
C GLU A 300 29.07 -2.92 4.30
N SER A 301 28.60 -1.71 4.61
CA SER A 301 28.88 -0.49 3.84
C SER A 301 29.75 0.51 4.59
N SER A 302 30.67 1.17 3.88
CA SER A 302 31.46 2.29 4.38
C SER A 302 30.72 3.62 4.44
N LEU A 303 29.47 3.68 3.97
CA LEU A 303 28.71 4.93 3.80
C LEU A 303 28.74 5.84 5.03
N LEU A 304 28.62 5.25 6.22
CA LEU A 304 28.56 5.98 7.49
C LEU A 304 29.83 5.83 8.35
N ASN A 305 30.91 5.22 7.86
CA ASN A 305 32.09 4.94 8.71
C ASN A 305 32.80 6.21 9.19
N ASN A 306 32.79 7.27 8.38
CA ASN A 306 33.56 8.52 8.61
C ASN A 306 32.67 9.75 8.85
N CYS A 307 31.41 9.54 9.21
CA CYS A 307 30.45 10.62 9.43
C CYS A 307 30.84 11.51 10.63
N LYS A 308 30.60 12.83 10.50
CA LYS A 308 30.89 13.81 11.55
C LYS A 308 29.60 14.46 12.05
N GLY A 309 29.02 13.88 13.10
CA GLY A 309 27.68 14.26 13.55
C GLY A 309 26.63 13.90 12.49
N LYS A 310 25.46 14.53 12.54
CA LYS A 310 24.32 14.21 11.68
C LYS A 310 24.68 14.33 10.20
N SER A 311 24.89 13.17 9.57
CA SER A 311 25.33 13.05 8.18
C SER A 311 24.27 12.37 7.31
N PHE A 312 23.18 11.89 7.92
CA PHE A 312 22.09 11.23 7.22
C PHE A 312 20.73 11.69 7.75
N LYS A 313 19.87 12.19 6.86
CA LYS A 313 18.52 12.65 7.19
C LYS A 313 17.51 12.06 6.22
N SER A 314 16.53 11.34 6.76
CA SER A 314 15.51 10.63 5.99
C SER A 314 14.26 11.49 5.75
N PRO A 315 13.36 11.11 4.80
CA PRO A 315 12.02 11.68 4.71
C PRO A 315 11.14 11.23 5.87
N LYS A 316 10.02 11.93 6.09
CA LYS A 316 9.09 11.64 7.18
C LYS A 316 8.59 10.19 7.12
N LYS A 317 8.58 9.54 8.28
CA LYS A 317 8.17 8.14 8.50
C LYS A 317 9.03 7.10 7.77
N ALA A 318 10.29 7.39 7.50
CA ALA A 318 11.18 6.41 6.88
C ALA A 318 11.49 5.23 7.81
N TYR A 319 11.84 4.10 7.19
CA TYR A 319 12.35 2.90 7.81
C TYR A 319 13.86 2.85 7.54
N PHE A 320 14.68 2.73 8.58
CA PHE A 320 16.13 2.59 8.46
C PHE A 320 16.56 1.25 9.04
N ARG A 321 17.32 0.48 8.25
CA ARG A 321 17.94 -0.78 8.66
C ARG A 321 19.41 -0.79 8.32
N SER A 322 20.21 -1.26 9.27
CA SER A 322 21.64 -1.48 9.15
C SER A 322 21.99 -2.91 9.57
N ASN A 323 22.86 -3.59 8.83
CA ASN A 323 23.46 -4.87 9.23
C ASN A 323 24.97 -4.87 8.94
N TYR A 324 25.80 -5.29 9.91
CA TYR A 324 27.26 -5.43 9.75
C TYR A 324 27.97 -4.13 9.29
N ASN A 325 27.61 -2.99 9.89
CA ASN A 325 28.24 -1.70 9.59
C ASN A 325 29.05 -1.19 10.78
N THR A 326 29.91 -0.18 10.59
CA THR A 326 30.69 0.41 11.68
C THR A 326 30.46 1.92 11.71
N PHE A 327 29.42 2.38 12.41
CA PHE A 327 29.08 3.81 12.44
C PHE A 327 28.46 4.28 13.76
N SER A 328 28.60 5.58 14.03
CA SER A 328 27.96 6.22 15.17
C SER A 328 26.50 6.60 14.88
N TYR A 329 25.60 6.34 15.82
CA TYR A 329 24.21 6.81 15.82
C TYR A 329 24.09 8.33 15.78
N ALA A 330 25.12 9.08 16.19
CA ALA A 330 25.18 10.53 16.03
C ALA A 330 25.08 10.97 14.55
N CYS A 331 25.30 10.04 13.62
CA CYS A 331 25.25 10.26 12.20
C CYS A 331 23.84 10.22 11.61
N ILE A 332 22.87 9.70 12.35
CA ILE A 332 21.48 9.57 11.93
C ILE A 332 20.64 10.69 12.54
N ASP A 333 19.90 11.41 11.71
CA ASP A 333 18.85 12.31 12.17
C ASP A 333 17.54 11.53 12.39
N PHE A 334 17.27 11.15 13.63
CA PHE A 334 16.07 10.40 14.03
C PHE A 334 14.76 11.20 13.92
N SER A 335 14.80 12.51 13.65
CA SER A 335 13.61 13.39 13.67
C SER A 335 12.48 12.93 12.74
N ASN A 336 12.84 12.26 11.63
CA ASN A 336 11.91 11.82 10.61
C ASN A 336 11.69 10.29 10.57
N LEU A 337 12.43 9.49 11.35
CA LEU A 337 12.32 8.03 11.31
C LEU A 337 11.07 7.53 12.03
N ALA A 338 10.41 6.54 11.43
CA ALA A 338 9.37 5.75 12.09
C ALA A 338 9.93 4.43 12.67
N TYR A 339 10.91 3.84 11.99
CA TYR A 339 11.53 2.58 12.38
C TYR A 339 13.05 2.65 12.27
N PHE A 340 13.75 2.10 13.26
CA PHE A 340 15.21 2.01 13.27
C PHE A 340 15.66 0.61 13.69
N TYR A 341 16.35 -0.10 12.80
CA TYR A 341 16.91 -1.41 13.05
C TYR A 341 18.42 -1.37 12.83
N ASP A 342 19.18 -1.89 13.78
CA ASP A 342 20.63 -2.00 13.69
C ASP A 342 21.09 -3.34 14.24
N TYR A 343 21.84 -4.07 13.43
CA TYR A 343 22.36 -5.39 13.75
C TYR A 343 23.86 -5.42 13.49
N TYR A 344 24.62 -6.05 14.38
CA TYR A 344 26.04 -6.28 14.16
C TYR A 344 26.84 -4.98 13.93
N ASN A 345 26.51 -3.90 14.64
CA ASN A 345 27.27 -2.66 14.55
C ASN A 345 28.50 -2.70 15.45
N GLU A 346 29.68 -2.67 14.85
CA GLU A 346 30.95 -2.84 15.56
C GLU A 346 31.46 -1.55 16.23
N TYR A 347 30.79 -0.42 16.02
CA TYR A 347 31.18 0.85 16.60
C TYR A 347 30.74 0.98 18.06
N GLU A 348 31.70 1.02 19.00
CA GLU A 348 31.43 1.22 20.43
C GLU A 348 30.77 2.57 20.70
N GLN A 349 29.55 2.56 21.26
CA GLN A 349 28.80 3.80 21.51
C GLN A 349 27.72 3.68 22.57
N TYR A 350 27.22 4.84 23.00
CA TYR A 350 26.03 4.97 23.85
C TYR A 350 24.77 5.08 23.00
N LEU A 351 23.63 4.69 23.57
CA LEU A 351 22.32 4.97 22.99
C LEU A 351 22.08 6.49 22.93
N PRO A 352 21.70 7.07 21.77
CA PRO A 352 21.43 8.49 21.65
C PRO A 352 20.15 8.88 22.40
N ASN A 353 20.07 10.12 22.90
CA ASN A 353 18.78 10.62 23.37
C ASN A 353 17.83 10.83 22.17
N ILE A 354 16.67 10.17 22.20
CA ILE A 354 15.66 10.22 21.15
C ILE A 354 14.52 11.20 21.43
N ASP A 355 14.62 12.14 22.39
CA ASP A 355 13.56 13.14 22.65
C ASP A 355 13.14 13.94 21.41
N ASN A 356 14.08 14.16 20.48
CA ASN A 356 13.84 14.88 19.22
C ASN A 356 13.32 13.99 18.07
N ALA A 357 12.85 12.76 18.36
CA ALA A 357 12.40 11.79 17.35
C ALA A 357 10.91 11.42 17.49
N PRO A 358 9.97 12.38 17.39
CA PRO A 358 8.56 12.16 17.75
C PRO A 358 7.84 11.11 16.91
N LEU A 359 8.35 10.80 15.71
CA LEU A 359 7.75 9.82 14.80
C LEU A 359 8.22 8.38 15.05
N LEU A 360 9.29 8.20 15.83
CA LEU A 360 9.92 6.91 16.04
C LEU A 360 9.00 6.02 16.89
N ASN A 361 8.56 4.91 16.31
CA ASN A 361 7.61 3.97 16.89
C ASN A 361 8.27 2.64 17.26
N GLU A 362 9.35 2.28 16.55
CA GLU A 362 10.06 1.02 16.72
C GLU A 362 11.57 1.23 16.65
N ILE A 363 12.26 0.61 17.59
CA ILE A 363 13.71 0.54 17.65
C ILE A 363 14.11 -0.90 17.96
N TYR A 364 14.95 -1.48 17.11
CA TYR A 364 15.57 -2.77 17.36
C TYR A 364 17.07 -2.65 17.15
N ILE A 365 17.84 -2.77 18.23
CA ILE A 365 19.31 -2.76 18.20
C ILE A 365 19.78 -4.05 18.83
N SER A 366 20.50 -4.88 18.08
CA SER A 366 20.94 -6.19 18.58
C SER A 366 22.30 -6.59 18.05
N GLU A 367 22.99 -7.42 18.82
CA GLU A 367 24.31 -7.97 18.47
C GLU A 367 25.32 -6.87 18.11
N SER A 368 25.17 -5.68 18.71
CA SER A 368 25.96 -4.47 18.44
C SER A 368 26.74 -4.02 19.67
N VAL A 369 27.80 -3.22 19.47
CA VAL A 369 28.69 -2.74 20.54
C VAL A 369 28.13 -1.49 21.21
N VAL A 370 26.93 -1.62 21.80
CA VAL A 370 26.27 -0.52 22.51
C VAL A 370 26.45 -0.67 24.01
N VAL A 371 26.97 0.37 24.67
CA VAL A 371 27.35 0.40 26.10
C VAL A 371 26.60 1.50 26.88
N GLY A 372 26.73 1.48 28.22
CA GLY A 372 26.18 2.50 29.10
C GLY A 372 24.71 2.30 29.49
N ASP A 373 24.07 3.40 29.89
CA ASP A 373 22.68 3.44 30.34
C ASP A 373 21.69 3.34 29.16
N ILE A 374 20.49 2.81 29.44
CA ILE A 374 19.36 2.92 28.53
C ILE A 374 18.59 4.22 28.89
N PRO A 375 18.52 5.23 28.00
CA PRO A 375 17.86 6.50 28.32
C PRO A 375 16.35 6.35 28.54
N GLU A 376 15.78 7.14 29.46
CA GLU A 376 14.34 7.11 29.76
C GLU A 376 13.48 7.44 28.52
N SER A 377 14.03 8.19 27.55
CA SER A 377 13.33 8.53 26.31
C SER A 377 13.00 7.31 25.43
N TYR A 378 13.63 6.15 25.66
CA TYR A 378 13.28 4.88 24.99
C TYR A 378 11.98 4.25 25.54
N CYS A 379 11.53 4.64 26.74
CA CYS A 379 10.29 4.13 27.33
C CYS A 379 9.03 4.47 26.50
N ARG A 380 9.10 5.46 25.60
CA ARG A 380 7.98 5.87 24.74
C ARG A 380 7.85 5.04 23.45
N ILE A 381 8.83 4.18 23.15
CA ILE A 381 8.88 3.38 21.92
C ILE A 381 7.95 2.17 22.06
N ASN A 382 7.00 2.01 21.13
CA ASN A 382 5.98 0.97 21.20
C ASN A 382 6.55 -0.43 20.95
N TYR A 383 7.56 -0.54 20.08
CA TYR A 383 8.26 -1.79 19.80
C TYR A 383 9.76 -1.59 20.06
N LEU A 384 10.23 -2.00 21.23
CA LEU A 384 11.60 -1.81 21.66
C LEU A 384 12.31 -3.17 21.76
N GLY A 385 13.48 -3.29 21.14
CA GLY A 385 14.42 -4.38 21.32
C GLY A 385 15.84 -3.82 21.42
N LEU A 386 16.53 -4.13 22.50
CA LEU A 386 17.90 -3.72 22.83
C LEU A 386 18.73 -4.93 23.32
N ASN A 387 18.30 -6.14 22.99
CA ASN A 387 18.84 -7.41 23.43
C ASN A 387 20.18 -7.75 22.74
N TYR A 388 21.00 -8.57 23.40
CA TYR A 388 22.32 -9.03 22.91
C TYR A 388 23.30 -7.90 22.55
N ASN A 389 23.34 -6.80 23.32
CA ASN A 389 24.36 -5.76 23.18
C ASN A 389 25.37 -5.84 24.35
N GLN A 390 26.05 -4.73 24.65
CA GLN A 390 27.00 -4.61 25.76
C GLN A 390 26.57 -3.57 26.81
N LEU A 391 25.26 -3.34 26.94
CA LEU A 391 24.69 -2.32 27.83
C LEU A 391 25.02 -2.68 29.29
N ASN A 392 25.91 -1.91 29.89
CA ASN A 392 26.51 -2.15 31.20
C ASN A 392 26.18 -1.06 32.23
N GLY A 393 25.29 -0.13 31.90
CA GLY A 393 24.75 0.88 32.80
C GLY A 393 23.44 0.42 33.44
N THR A 394 22.50 1.34 33.56
CA THR A 394 21.21 1.17 34.21
C THR A 394 20.05 1.08 33.21
N ALA A 395 19.07 0.23 33.53
CA ALA A 395 17.79 0.19 32.86
C ALA A 395 16.84 1.28 33.41
N PRO A 396 16.03 1.93 32.54
CA PRO A 396 15.10 2.97 32.92
C PRO A 396 13.91 2.41 33.68
N SER A 397 13.15 3.30 34.31
CA SER A 397 12.08 2.92 35.23
C SER A 397 11.01 2.05 34.57
N CYS A 398 10.67 2.32 33.31
CA CYS A 398 9.71 1.53 32.55
C CYS A 398 10.12 0.05 32.37
N ILE A 399 11.40 -0.25 32.23
CA ILE A 399 11.90 -1.63 32.08
C ILE A 399 11.93 -2.32 33.45
N LEU A 400 12.37 -1.59 34.50
CA LEU A 400 12.33 -2.09 35.88
C LEU A 400 10.90 -2.46 36.32
N CYS A 401 9.90 -1.69 35.87
CA CYS A 401 8.48 -1.94 36.12
C CYS A 401 7.98 -3.29 35.60
N LEU A 402 8.64 -3.87 34.60
CA LEU A 402 8.25 -5.16 34.01
C LEU A 402 8.89 -6.35 34.73
N GLY A 403 10.01 -6.14 35.41
CA GLY A 403 10.84 -7.22 35.95
C GLY A 403 11.53 -8.07 34.87
N GLY A 404 12.46 -8.92 35.27
CA GLY A 404 13.33 -9.72 34.41
C GLY A 404 12.58 -10.71 33.51
N ASN A 405 11.42 -11.21 33.94
CA ASN A 405 10.62 -12.17 33.17
C ASN A 405 9.95 -11.55 31.93
N ARG A 406 9.57 -10.27 31.97
CA ARG A 406 8.87 -9.58 30.86
C ARG A 406 9.76 -8.55 30.18
N GLY A 407 10.48 -7.75 30.96
CA GLY A 407 11.45 -6.79 30.43
C GLY A 407 12.72 -7.46 29.90
N GLY A 408 12.98 -8.72 30.27
CA GLY A 408 14.14 -9.47 29.81
C GLY A 408 14.19 -9.63 28.29
N ASP A 409 13.06 -9.91 27.65
CA ASP A 409 13.00 -10.08 26.19
C ASP A 409 13.33 -8.78 25.43
N ILE A 410 13.19 -7.63 26.08
CA ILE A 410 13.49 -6.32 25.52
C ILE A 410 15.01 -6.05 25.60
N VAL A 411 15.66 -6.37 26.72
CA VAL A 411 17.01 -5.85 27.02
C VAL A 411 18.04 -6.91 27.42
N LEU A 412 17.74 -8.21 27.44
CA LEU A 412 18.70 -9.25 27.84
C LEU A 412 19.09 -10.14 26.65
N PRO A 413 20.31 -10.73 26.64
CA PRO A 413 21.34 -10.66 27.67
C PRO A 413 22.25 -9.44 27.52
N ASN A 414 22.06 -8.44 28.39
CA ASN A 414 22.99 -7.33 28.58
C ASN A 414 23.44 -7.30 30.06
N PRO A 415 24.69 -6.91 30.36
CA PRO A 415 25.23 -6.87 31.72
C PRO A 415 24.79 -5.63 32.52
N LEU A 416 23.49 -5.34 32.57
CA LEU A 416 22.92 -4.16 33.25
C LEU A 416 23.12 -4.22 34.77
N LEU A 417 23.46 -3.08 35.39
CA LEU A 417 23.80 -2.97 36.82
C LEU A 417 22.61 -3.21 37.74
N ASN A 418 21.42 -2.79 37.32
CA ASN A 418 20.19 -2.79 38.14
C ASN A 418 19.09 -3.72 37.61
N PHE A 419 19.38 -4.51 36.58
CA PHE A 419 18.37 -5.35 35.93
C PHE A 419 18.97 -6.67 35.41
N ASN A 420 18.33 -7.79 35.70
CA ASN A 420 18.70 -9.10 35.20
C ASN A 420 17.47 -10.02 35.09
N LYS A 421 17.66 -11.25 34.62
CA LYS A 421 16.58 -12.22 34.40
C LYS A 421 15.75 -12.53 35.67
N THR A 422 16.34 -12.34 36.85
CA THR A 422 15.70 -12.57 38.15
C THR A 422 15.20 -11.31 38.84
N SER A 423 15.31 -10.14 38.22
CA SER A 423 14.79 -8.89 38.79
C SER A 423 13.27 -8.97 38.96
N GLU A 424 12.80 -8.74 40.19
CA GLU A 424 11.36 -8.60 40.45
C GLU A 424 10.83 -7.27 39.87
N PRO A 425 9.56 -7.19 39.44
CA PRO A 425 8.95 -5.94 39.01
C PRO A 425 9.04 -4.86 40.10
N TYR A 426 9.60 -3.69 39.77
CA TYR A 426 9.70 -2.55 40.68
C TYR A 426 9.28 -1.27 39.98
N CYS A 427 8.13 -0.71 40.39
CA CYS A 427 7.48 0.39 39.66
C CYS A 427 7.05 1.57 40.55
N PRO A 428 7.99 2.23 41.26
CA PRO A 428 7.66 3.31 42.21
C PRO A 428 7.08 4.56 41.54
N THR A 429 7.32 4.74 40.25
CA THR A 429 6.87 5.88 39.44
C THR A 429 5.57 5.60 38.68
N PHE A 430 4.94 4.43 38.88
CA PHE A 430 3.64 4.12 38.29
C PHE A 430 2.59 5.15 38.72
N LYS A 431 2.03 5.86 37.76
CA LYS A 431 1.00 6.86 38.00
C LYS A 431 0.08 6.96 36.81
N ILE A 432 -1.22 7.10 37.09
CA ILE A 432 -2.24 7.45 36.10
C ILE A 432 -2.70 8.87 36.40
N ASP A 433 -2.80 9.70 35.37
CA ASP A 433 -3.37 11.03 35.49
C ASP A 433 -4.87 10.95 35.75
N GLN A 434 -5.40 11.88 36.54
CA GLN A 434 -6.80 11.84 36.97
C GLN A 434 -7.79 12.04 35.81
N ASN A 435 -7.36 12.69 34.73
CA ASN A 435 -8.19 12.99 33.58
C ASN A 435 -8.00 11.93 32.51
N TYR A 436 -9.09 11.27 32.13
CA TYR A 436 -9.16 10.35 31.01
C TYR A 436 -10.49 10.55 30.29
N THR A 437 -10.58 10.10 29.04
CA THR A 437 -11.87 10.12 28.34
C THR A 437 -12.82 9.13 29.01
N ASN A 438 -13.96 9.60 29.53
CA ASN A 438 -14.92 8.78 30.28
C ASN A 438 -16.28 8.65 29.58
N LEU A 439 -16.43 9.21 28.39
CA LEU A 439 -17.60 9.08 27.53
C LEU A 439 -17.18 8.32 26.27
N VAL A 440 -17.81 7.18 26.00
CA VAL A 440 -17.44 6.26 24.90
C VAL A 440 -18.61 5.94 23.99
N ALA A 441 -18.33 5.58 22.74
CA ALA A 441 -19.34 5.14 21.79
C ALA A 441 -19.97 3.78 22.20
N THR A 442 -21.21 3.54 21.77
CA THR A 442 -21.99 2.32 22.09
C THR A 442 -21.69 1.12 21.18
N ASP A 443 -20.90 1.32 20.12
CA ASP A 443 -20.62 0.39 19.03
C ASP A 443 -19.45 -0.58 19.28
N GLY A 444 -18.74 -0.42 20.40
CA GLY A 444 -17.56 -1.20 20.77
C GLY A 444 -16.24 -0.72 20.16
N ILE A 445 -16.24 0.41 19.44
CA ILE A 445 -15.03 1.08 18.92
C ILE A 445 -14.54 2.15 19.91
N GLY A 446 -15.41 2.54 20.86
CA GLY A 446 -15.10 3.45 21.94
C GLY A 446 -13.86 3.03 22.75
N LYS A 447 -12.97 3.99 23.01
CA LYS A 447 -11.73 3.78 23.76
C LYS A 447 -11.66 4.73 24.96
N LEU A 448 -11.29 4.20 26.13
CA LEU A 448 -10.81 5.06 27.22
C LEU A 448 -9.34 5.37 26.96
N ILE A 449 -9.03 6.64 26.71
CA ILE A 449 -7.68 7.14 26.56
C ILE A 449 -7.19 7.61 27.92
N ILE A 450 -6.19 6.90 28.44
CA ILE A 450 -5.55 7.21 29.72
C ILE A 450 -4.13 7.75 29.47
N THR A 451 -3.70 8.69 30.30
CA THR A 451 -2.31 9.18 30.33
C THR A 451 -1.68 8.93 31.69
N GLY A 452 -0.34 8.89 31.75
CA GLY A 452 0.38 8.66 32.98
C GLY A 452 1.87 8.38 32.78
N THR A 453 2.44 7.60 33.69
CA THR A 453 3.87 7.22 33.70
C THR A 453 4.00 5.74 34.02
N ASN A 454 4.85 5.04 33.27
CA ASN A 454 5.09 3.60 33.36
C ASN A 454 3.85 2.74 33.26
N LEU A 455 2.96 3.11 32.34
CA LEU A 455 1.74 2.34 32.06
C LEU A 455 2.00 1.00 31.36
N GLY A 456 3.22 0.74 30.86
CA GLY A 456 3.58 -0.45 30.09
C GLY A 456 3.38 -0.30 28.57
N TRP A 457 3.56 -1.42 27.85
CA TRP A 457 3.54 -1.48 26.38
C TRP A 457 2.28 -2.12 25.79
N TYR A 458 1.73 -3.16 26.41
CA TYR A 458 0.58 -3.89 25.86
C TYR A 458 -0.16 -4.67 26.95
N GLY A 459 -1.40 -5.07 26.69
CA GLY A 459 -2.16 -5.93 27.60
C GLY A 459 -3.46 -6.36 26.95
N ASN A 460 -4.21 -7.24 27.63
CA ASN A 460 -5.55 -7.58 27.16
C ASN A 460 -6.39 -6.31 27.10
N ASP A 461 -6.97 -6.03 25.94
CA ASP A 461 -7.78 -4.83 25.64
C ASP A 461 -7.03 -3.48 25.73
N ILE A 462 -5.72 -3.50 25.92
CA ILE A 462 -4.86 -2.30 26.02
C ILE A 462 -4.04 -2.18 24.73
N THR A 463 -4.20 -1.06 24.03
CA THR A 463 -3.36 -0.68 22.89
C THR A 463 -2.52 0.54 23.24
N PRO A 464 -1.18 0.50 23.06
CA PRO A 464 -0.36 1.70 23.26
C PRO A 464 -0.60 2.70 22.14
N ILE A 465 -0.86 3.97 22.50
CA ILE A 465 -0.73 5.10 21.58
C ILE A 465 0.70 5.62 21.67
N THR A 466 1.19 5.75 22.90
CA THR A 466 2.59 6.01 23.23
C THR A 466 2.92 5.16 24.44
N ALA A 467 3.83 4.21 24.29
CA ALA A 467 4.21 3.29 25.35
C ALA A 467 4.53 4.04 26.65
N ASN A 468 4.19 3.40 27.77
CA ASN A 468 4.38 3.88 29.13
C ASN A 468 3.71 5.21 29.50
N SER A 469 3.05 5.91 28.59
CA SER A 469 2.56 7.27 28.83
C SER A 469 1.14 7.53 28.35
N LYS A 470 0.69 6.86 27.27
CA LYS A 470 -0.67 7.02 26.74
C LYS A 470 -1.18 5.71 26.16
N LEU A 471 -2.21 5.15 26.79
CA LEU A 471 -2.81 3.88 26.39
C LEU A 471 -4.28 4.06 26.04
N ALA A 472 -4.78 3.23 25.15
CA ALA A 472 -6.20 3.10 24.84
C ALA A 472 -6.72 1.77 25.38
N ILE A 473 -7.78 1.82 26.17
CA ILE A 473 -8.51 0.64 26.64
C ILE A 473 -9.76 0.50 25.77
N THR A 474 -9.89 -0.64 25.08
CA THR A 474 -11.06 -0.91 24.25
C THR A 474 -12.25 -1.23 25.15
N ILE A 475 -13.38 -0.55 24.92
CA ILE A 475 -14.62 -0.81 25.65
C ILE A 475 -15.56 -1.60 24.74
N PRO A 476 -16.15 -2.70 25.23
CA PRO A 476 -17.10 -3.48 24.45
C PRO A 476 -18.35 -2.67 24.10
N LYS A 477 -19.21 -3.25 23.25
CA LYS A 477 -20.55 -2.72 23.00
C LYS A 477 -21.33 -2.61 24.32
N GLY A 478 -22.22 -1.63 24.40
CA GLY A 478 -23.08 -1.45 25.55
C GLY A 478 -23.72 -0.06 25.59
N VAL A 479 -24.53 0.17 26.63
CA VAL A 479 -25.31 1.40 26.80
C VAL A 479 -25.42 1.83 28.27
N GLY A 480 -25.75 3.11 28.48
CA GLY A 480 -26.04 3.70 29.79
C GLY A 480 -24.84 4.34 30.51
N THR A 481 -25.07 4.74 31.76
CA THR A 481 -24.07 5.47 32.58
C THR A 481 -23.50 4.62 33.71
N ASN A 482 -22.46 5.13 34.39
CA ASN A 482 -21.89 4.56 35.62
C ASN A 482 -21.39 3.12 35.47
N LYS A 483 -20.79 2.81 34.33
CA LYS A 483 -20.10 1.53 34.10
C LYS A 483 -18.69 1.60 34.66
N SER A 484 -18.10 0.43 34.90
CA SER A 484 -16.72 0.33 35.36
C SER A 484 -16.00 -0.82 34.68
N ILE A 485 -14.72 -0.64 34.37
CA ILE A 485 -13.83 -1.69 33.88
C ILE A 485 -12.58 -1.75 34.75
N THR A 486 -12.18 -2.95 35.16
CA THR A 486 -10.93 -3.17 35.90
C THR A 486 -9.87 -3.66 34.93
N VAL A 487 -8.78 -2.90 34.83
CA VAL A 487 -7.67 -3.17 33.93
C VAL A 487 -6.46 -3.59 34.76
N THR A 488 -5.80 -4.67 34.33
CA THR A 488 -4.52 -5.12 34.90
C THR A 488 -3.39 -4.68 33.99
N PHE A 489 -2.49 -3.85 34.50
CA PHE A 489 -1.33 -3.32 33.78
C PHE A 489 -0.19 -4.35 33.74
N GLN A 490 0.81 -4.14 32.88
CA GLN A 490 1.94 -5.08 32.73
C GLN A 490 2.81 -5.21 33.98
N ASN A 491 2.79 -4.25 34.88
CA ASN A 491 3.46 -4.33 36.18
C ASN A 491 2.63 -5.12 37.23
N GLY A 492 1.44 -5.60 36.87
CA GLY A 492 0.53 -6.33 37.76
C GLY A 492 -0.44 -5.45 38.56
N GLU A 493 -0.30 -4.12 38.50
CA GLU A 493 -1.22 -3.20 39.15
C GLU A 493 -2.62 -3.29 38.52
N GLN A 494 -3.66 -3.26 39.36
CA GLN A 494 -5.05 -3.20 38.90
C GLN A 494 -5.67 -1.84 39.19
N ARG A 495 -6.41 -1.29 38.22
CA ARG A 495 -7.17 -0.05 38.42
C ARG A 495 -8.54 -0.17 37.78
N THR A 496 -9.52 0.42 38.43
CA THR A 496 -10.89 0.50 37.94
C THR A 496 -11.16 1.88 37.38
N PHE A 497 -11.67 1.93 36.15
CA PHE A 497 -12.04 3.15 35.46
C PHE A 497 -13.56 3.21 35.33
N ASN A 498 -14.13 4.36 35.68
CA ASN A 498 -15.56 4.60 35.55
C ASN A 498 -15.83 5.33 34.24
N TYR A 499 -16.83 4.88 33.49
CA TYR A 499 -17.18 5.47 32.21
C TYR A 499 -18.70 5.43 31.99
N SER A 500 -19.15 6.18 30.99
CA SER A 500 -20.52 6.17 30.50
C SER A 500 -20.50 6.08 28.98
N TYR A 501 -21.54 5.51 28.42
CA TYR A 501 -21.75 5.55 26.97
C TYR A 501 -22.39 6.88 26.58
N VAL A 502 -22.06 7.38 25.38
CA VAL A 502 -22.72 8.56 24.80
C VAL A 502 -24.25 8.39 24.84
N PRO A 503 -25.01 9.43 25.24
CA PRO A 503 -26.47 9.37 25.18
C PRO A 503 -26.92 9.26 23.72
N PRO A 504 -28.10 8.66 23.46
CA PRO A 504 -28.62 8.59 22.10
C PRO A 504 -28.87 9.99 21.54
N PHE A 505 -28.53 10.23 20.28
CA PHE A 505 -28.79 11.48 19.58
C PHE A 505 -29.40 11.20 18.22
N ILE A 506 -30.62 11.68 18.01
CA ILE A 506 -31.36 11.53 16.76
C ILE A 506 -31.02 12.71 15.86
N LYS A 507 -30.53 12.42 14.65
CA LYS A 507 -30.09 13.44 13.69
C LYS A 507 -31.06 13.58 12.51
N SER A 508 -31.48 12.45 11.93
CA SER A 508 -32.32 12.43 10.72
C SER A 508 -33.06 11.10 10.59
N TYR A 509 -34.00 11.05 9.64
CA TYR A 509 -34.62 9.82 9.19
C TYR A 509 -34.43 9.64 7.68
N GLY A 510 -34.75 8.46 7.16
CA GLY A 510 -34.80 8.20 5.74
C GLY A 510 -35.51 6.89 5.44
N PHE A 511 -35.43 6.45 4.18
CA PHE A 511 -35.82 5.09 3.82
C PHE A 511 -34.64 4.34 3.23
N LEU A 512 -34.58 3.06 3.53
CA LEU A 512 -33.65 2.12 2.96
C LEU A 512 -34.44 0.98 2.31
N GLU A 513 -34.04 0.58 1.12
CA GLU A 513 -34.61 -0.58 0.43
C GLU A 513 -33.58 -1.70 0.40
N LEU A 514 -33.92 -2.84 1.01
CA LEU A 514 -33.10 -4.05 1.07
C LEU A 514 -33.96 -5.22 0.64
N ASP A 515 -33.50 -6.00 -0.34
CA ASP A 515 -34.19 -7.21 -0.81
C ASP A 515 -35.68 -7.00 -1.15
N SER A 516 -35.99 -5.87 -1.81
CA SER A 516 -37.36 -5.44 -2.15
C SER A 516 -38.25 -5.07 -0.95
N ASN A 517 -37.72 -5.04 0.27
CA ASN A 517 -38.40 -4.53 1.46
C ASN A 517 -37.93 -3.11 1.75
N LYS A 518 -38.88 -2.23 2.08
CA LYS A 518 -38.62 -0.83 2.43
C LYS A 518 -38.67 -0.66 3.94
N TYR A 519 -37.66 0.01 4.48
CA TYR A 519 -37.50 0.26 5.91
C TYR A 519 -37.48 1.77 6.17
N LEU A 520 -38.20 2.21 7.19
CA LEU A 520 -37.92 3.51 7.79
C LEU A 520 -36.63 3.39 8.60
N THR A 521 -35.69 4.31 8.38
CA THR A 521 -34.44 4.35 9.14
C THR A 521 -34.35 5.63 9.96
N ILE A 522 -33.77 5.52 11.15
CA ILE A 522 -33.37 6.65 11.97
C ILE A 522 -31.84 6.63 12.07
N ASN A 523 -31.21 7.75 11.72
CA ASN A 523 -29.77 7.93 11.77
C ASN A 523 -29.40 8.84 12.94
N GLY A 524 -28.34 8.47 13.66
CA GLY A 524 -27.96 9.13 14.88
C GLY A 524 -26.75 8.48 15.55
N THR A 525 -26.51 8.78 16.82
CA THR A 525 -25.44 8.17 17.62
C THR A 525 -26.01 7.65 18.95
N GLY A 526 -25.26 6.80 19.66
CA GLY A 526 -25.64 6.31 20.98
C GLY A 526 -26.80 5.32 21.02
N PHE A 527 -27.14 4.70 19.90
CA PHE A 527 -28.11 3.58 19.83
C PHE A 527 -27.50 2.28 20.39
N ASP A 528 -28.35 1.32 20.72
CA ASP A 528 -27.96 -0.01 21.20
C ASP A 528 -27.61 -0.93 20.01
N PHE A 529 -26.40 -1.48 20.02
CA PHE A 529 -25.86 -2.38 19.00
C PHE A 529 -25.97 -3.86 19.37
N GLU A 530 -26.49 -4.18 20.56
CA GLU A 530 -26.69 -5.54 21.06
C GLU A 530 -28.17 -5.90 21.21
N ASN A 531 -29.01 -4.92 21.54
CA ASN A 531 -30.45 -5.12 21.75
C ASN A 531 -31.31 -4.21 20.85
N PRO A 532 -32.54 -4.62 20.52
CA PRO A 532 -33.50 -3.78 19.79
C PRO A 532 -33.72 -2.41 20.47
N ASN A 533 -33.84 -1.37 19.67
CA ASN A 533 -33.99 0.00 20.15
C ASN A 533 -35.47 0.38 20.29
N ILE A 534 -35.88 0.92 21.44
CA ILE A 534 -37.26 1.39 21.64
C ILE A 534 -37.35 2.87 21.29
N ILE A 535 -38.11 3.19 20.25
CA ILE A 535 -38.33 4.55 19.75
C ILE A 535 -39.75 4.98 20.07
N THR A 536 -39.91 6.18 20.62
CA THR A 536 -41.21 6.80 20.85
C THR A 536 -41.52 7.72 19.68
N ILE A 537 -42.55 7.38 18.91
CA ILE A 537 -43.05 8.19 17.79
C ILE A 537 -44.43 8.74 18.16
N ASN A 538 -44.60 10.06 18.23
CA ASN A 538 -45.85 10.71 18.67
C ASN A 538 -46.42 10.16 20.00
N GLY A 539 -45.53 9.77 20.93
CA GLY A 539 -45.91 9.18 22.22
C GLY A 539 -46.17 7.67 22.20
N GLN A 540 -46.15 7.00 21.04
CA GLN A 540 -46.25 5.55 20.92
C GLN A 540 -44.86 4.92 20.88
N GLN A 541 -44.61 3.90 21.71
CA GLN A 541 -43.37 3.13 21.67
C GLN A 541 -43.39 2.06 20.57
N ILE A 542 -42.32 1.99 19.80
CA ILE A 542 -42.13 1.08 18.67
C ILE A 542 -40.71 0.49 18.77
N THR A 543 -40.58 -0.81 18.50
CA THR A 543 -39.29 -1.50 18.56
C THR A 543 -38.61 -1.51 17.20
N PHE A 544 -37.47 -0.86 17.09
CA PHE A 544 -36.58 -0.89 15.94
C PHE A 544 -35.54 -1.99 16.10
N SER A 545 -34.86 -2.34 15.02
CA SER A 545 -33.71 -3.27 15.03
C SER A 545 -32.60 -2.84 16.00
N ILE A 546 -31.64 -3.75 16.20
CA ILE A 546 -30.31 -3.36 16.69
C ILE A 546 -29.72 -2.30 15.75
N ALA A 547 -28.83 -1.45 16.27
CA ALA A 547 -28.11 -0.50 15.46
C ALA A 547 -27.09 -1.19 14.54
N LEU A 548 -26.95 -0.65 13.33
CA LEU A 548 -26.00 -1.04 12.31
C LEU A 548 -25.07 0.15 12.00
N GLY A 549 -23.86 -0.13 11.51
CA GLY A 549 -22.84 0.90 11.26
C GLY A 549 -22.00 1.22 12.51
N GLY A 550 -21.63 2.49 12.68
CA GLY A 550 -20.78 2.97 13.79
C GLY A 550 -19.37 3.45 13.36
N GLY A 551 -18.51 3.69 14.34
CA GLY A 551 -17.18 4.28 14.21
C GLY A 551 -17.23 5.80 14.16
N ASP A 552 -16.58 6.38 13.14
CA ASP A 552 -16.69 7.81 12.84
C ASP A 552 -18.04 8.18 12.19
N ASN A 553 -18.91 7.18 11.95
CA ASN A 553 -20.20 7.32 11.28
C ASN A 553 -21.39 7.17 12.24
N ASP A 554 -22.50 7.81 11.88
CA ASP A 554 -23.78 7.65 12.57
C ASP A 554 -24.22 6.17 12.54
N GLY A 555 -24.78 5.68 13.64
CA GLY A 555 -25.51 4.43 13.71
C GLY A 555 -26.89 4.56 13.06
N LEU A 556 -27.35 3.46 12.45
CA LEU A 556 -28.63 3.35 11.78
C LEU A 556 -29.47 2.28 12.46
N ILE A 557 -30.71 2.61 12.78
CA ILE A 557 -31.73 1.64 13.22
C ILE A 557 -32.88 1.61 12.21
N ALA A 558 -33.46 0.43 11.99
CA ALA A 558 -34.47 0.22 10.95
C ALA A 558 -35.75 -0.38 11.51
N LEU A 559 -36.88 -0.02 10.88
CA LEU A 559 -38.21 -0.56 11.10
C LEU A 559 -38.84 -0.87 9.73
N PRO A 560 -39.39 -2.08 9.50
CA PRO A 560 -40.19 -2.35 8.30
C PRO A 560 -41.31 -1.32 8.11
N ILE A 561 -41.48 -0.78 6.90
CA ILE A 561 -42.42 0.33 6.67
C ILE A 561 -43.89 -0.05 6.94
N ASP A 562 -44.22 -1.33 6.83
CA ASP A 562 -45.56 -1.89 7.11
C ASP A 562 -45.90 -1.95 8.60
N GLU A 563 -44.90 -1.82 9.48
CA GLU A 563 -45.08 -1.68 10.93
C GLU A 563 -45.21 -0.21 11.38
N LEU A 564 -45.02 0.74 10.46
CA LEU A 564 -45.08 2.17 10.77
C LEU A 564 -46.54 2.64 10.98
N PRO A 565 -46.83 3.50 11.96
CA PRO A 565 -48.11 4.18 12.05
C PRO A 565 -48.42 4.94 10.76
N ASN A 566 -49.70 4.97 10.35
CA ASN A 566 -50.09 5.72 9.17
C ASN A 566 -49.86 7.23 9.37
N PHE A 567 -48.91 7.80 8.65
CA PHE A 567 -48.65 9.24 8.57
C PHE A 567 -49.11 9.79 7.23
N ASP A 568 -49.86 10.88 7.25
CA ASP A 568 -50.12 11.65 6.03
C ASP A 568 -48.84 12.41 5.63
N SER A 569 -48.59 12.55 4.33
CA SER A 569 -47.43 13.32 3.84
C SER A 569 -47.50 14.78 4.30
N GLU A 570 -46.33 15.39 4.57
CA GLU A 570 -46.16 16.73 5.14
C GLU A 570 -46.67 16.90 6.59
N THR A 571 -47.08 15.83 7.27
CA THR A 571 -47.43 15.92 8.69
C THR A 571 -46.21 15.86 9.60
N LYS A 572 -46.31 16.56 10.73
CA LYS A 572 -45.28 16.54 11.77
C LYS A 572 -45.39 15.27 12.59
N PHE A 573 -44.24 14.68 12.92
CA PHE A 573 -44.15 13.64 13.94
C PHE A 573 -42.95 13.89 14.85
N THR A 574 -43.09 13.56 16.13
CA THR A 574 -42.01 13.66 17.11
C THR A 574 -41.34 12.31 17.29
N VAL A 575 -40.02 12.31 17.47
CA VAL A 575 -39.21 11.12 17.70
C VAL A 575 -38.31 11.35 18.90
N SER A 576 -38.31 10.39 19.83
CA SER A 576 -37.37 10.32 20.94
C SER A 576 -37.06 8.87 21.28
N THR A 577 -35.99 8.61 22.02
CA THR A 577 -35.64 7.27 22.47
C THR A 577 -35.03 7.28 23.86
N LEU A 578 -35.13 6.14 24.56
CA LEU A 578 -34.50 5.90 25.84
C LEU A 578 -33.56 4.69 25.68
N VAL A 579 -32.25 4.93 25.65
CA VAL A 579 -31.24 3.90 25.45
C VAL A 579 -30.37 3.80 26.70
N GLY A 580 -30.34 2.63 27.35
CA GLY A 580 -29.58 2.42 28.59
C GLY A 580 -29.96 3.37 29.73
N GLY A 581 -31.21 3.84 29.77
CA GLY A 581 -31.68 4.83 30.76
C GLY A 581 -31.32 6.28 30.43
N GLN A 582 -30.67 6.55 29.29
CA GLN A 582 -30.36 7.89 28.81
C GLN A 582 -31.38 8.32 27.75
N SER A 583 -31.95 9.51 27.90
CA SER A 583 -32.91 10.06 26.93
C SER A 583 -32.18 10.74 25.78
N SER A 584 -32.72 10.62 24.57
CA SER A 584 -32.27 11.40 23.42
C SER A 584 -32.80 12.82 23.46
N ASN A 585 -32.34 13.63 22.50
CA ASN A 585 -33.11 14.78 22.04
C ASN A 585 -34.48 14.32 21.51
N GLU A 586 -35.52 15.12 21.79
CA GLU A 586 -36.80 15.00 21.09
C GLU A 586 -36.73 15.84 19.81
N VAL A 587 -36.98 15.20 18.67
CA VAL A 587 -36.91 15.86 17.36
C VAL A 587 -38.27 15.83 16.70
N THR A 588 -38.69 16.95 16.10
CA THR A 588 -39.87 17.00 15.25
C THR A 588 -39.44 16.95 13.78
N PHE A 589 -39.89 15.93 13.07
CA PHE A 589 -39.70 15.77 11.63
C PHE A 589 -41.01 16.01 10.87
N TYR A 590 -40.90 16.20 9.56
CA TYR A 590 -42.02 16.19 8.62
C TYR A 590 -41.93 14.92 7.79
N TYR A 591 -43.01 14.16 7.74
CA TYR A 591 -43.07 12.89 7.04
C TYR A 591 -43.20 13.10 5.52
N PHE A 592 -42.29 12.50 4.74
CA PHE A 592 -42.32 12.48 3.29
C PHE A 592 -42.17 11.04 2.81
N ASN A 593 -43.08 10.55 1.96
CA ASN A 593 -43.05 9.15 1.47
C ASN A 593 -41.78 8.80 0.67
N SER A 594 -41.18 9.80 0.00
CA SER A 594 -39.95 9.65 -0.78
C SER A 594 -39.30 11.01 -1.03
N ILE A 595 -37.99 11.08 -0.82
CA ILE A 595 -37.13 12.14 -1.33
C ILE A 595 -36.08 11.47 -2.21
N ASN A 596 -35.89 11.95 -3.44
CA ASN A 596 -34.92 11.38 -4.37
C ASN A 596 -34.15 12.47 -5.12
N ILE A 597 -32.86 12.24 -5.36
CA ILE A 597 -32.03 13.01 -6.28
C ILE A 597 -31.87 12.17 -7.54
N THR A 598 -32.04 12.78 -8.71
CA THR A 598 -31.97 12.03 -9.98
C THR A 598 -30.55 11.75 -10.46
N GLU A 599 -29.60 12.58 -10.05
CA GLU A 599 -28.19 12.48 -10.39
C GLU A 599 -27.52 11.38 -9.54
N GLU A 600 -26.69 10.54 -10.15
CA GLU A 600 -25.88 9.54 -9.41
C GLU A 600 -24.60 10.16 -8.81
N LYS A 601 -24.07 11.20 -9.47
CA LYS A 601 -22.87 11.94 -9.06
C LYS A 601 -23.00 13.41 -9.50
N LEU A 602 -22.49 14.32 -8.67
CA LEU A 602 -22.42 15.75 -8.97
C LEU A 602 -20.98 16.20 -9.21
N VAL A 603 -20.71 16.88 -10.32
CA VAL A 603 -19.38 17.43 -10.64
C VAL A 603 -19.41 18.94 -10.47
N LEU A 604 -18.57 19.46 -9.59
CA LEU A 604 -18.53 20.85 -9.15
C LEU A 604 -17.17 21.49 -9.42
N ASN A 605 -17.12 22.82 -9.55
CA ASN A 605 -15.86 23.54 -9.70
C ASN A 605 -15.22 23.78 -8.32
N ASN A 606 -13.91 23.52 -8.19
CA ASN A 606 -13.15 23.73 -6.94
C ASN A 606 -13.21 25.17 -6.38
N THR A 607 -13.52 26.16 -7.21
CA THR A 607 -13.68 27.57 -6.78
C THR A 607 -15.04 27.90 -6.15
N GLY A 608 -15.97 26.94 -6.09
CA GLY A 608 -17.35 27.18 -5.66
C GLY A 608 -18.24 27.65 -6.82
N GLY A 609 -19.53 27.80 -6.57
CA GLY A 609 -20.46 28.21 -7.62
C GLY A 609 -21.93 27.95 -7.30
N SER A 610 -22.78 28.06 -8.31
CA SER A 610 -24.18 27.67 -8.25
C SER A 610 -24.40 26.41 -9.10
N VAL A 611 -25.25 25.50 -8.62
CA VAL A 611 -25.62 24.28 -9.35
C VAL A 611 -27.08 23.93 -9.11
N ASP A 612 -27.69 23.37 -10.15
CA ASP A 612 -29.03 22.81 -10.10
C ASP A 612 -28.96 21.30 -9.85
N ILE A 613 -29.79 20.82 -8.94
CA ILE A 613 -29.96 19.41 -8.59
C ILE A 613 -31.42 19.07 -8.85
N ASN A 614 -31.66 18.08 -9.70
CA ASN A 614 -33.00 17.64 -10.05
C ASN A 614 -33.42 16.46 -9.15
N GLY A 615 -34.71 16.30 -8.94
CA GLY A 615 -35.19 15.30 -8.01
C GLY A 615 -36.69 15.28 -7.82
N SER A 616 -37.09 14.64 -6.74
CA SER A 616 -38.44 14.69 -6.19
C SER A 616 -38.30 14.94 -4.70
N PHE A 617 -38.68 16.12 -4.24
CA PHE A 617 -38.37 16.60 -2.89
C PHE A 617 -39.59 16.74 -1.98
N GLY A 618 -40.76 16.29 -2.42
CA GLY A 618 -41.96 16.11 -1.59
C GLY A 618 -42.67 17.40 -1.15
N THR A 619 -42.02 18.56 -1.20
CA THR A 619 -42.59 19.85 -0.77
C THR A 619 -42.06 21.03 -1.60
N ASN A 620 -42.70 22.19 -1.49
CA ASN A 620 -42.17 23.47 -1.98
C ASN A 620 -41.72 24.38 -0.82
N ASN A 621 -41.81 23.93 0.44
CA ASN A 621 -41.42 24.74 1.58
C ASN A 621 -39.90 24.72 1.81
N ILE A 622 -39.21 25.72 1.25
CA ILE A 622 -37.76 25.90 1.40
C ILE A 622 -37.29 25.97 2.86
N SER A 623 -38.15 26.36 3.82
CA SER A 623 -37.76 26.43 5.23
C SER A 623 -37.50 25.05 5.85
N LEU A 624 -37.89 23.97 5.17
CA LEU A 624 -37.65 22.60 5.59
C LEU A 624 -36.36 22.02 4.99
N VAL A 625 -35.69 22.75 4.10
CA VAL A 625 -34.57 22.25 3.32
C VAL A 625 -33.26 22.76 3.88
N SER A 626 -32.32 21.84 4.12
CA SER A 626 -30.93 22.17 4.41
C SER A 626 -30.02 21.24 3.61
N ILE A 627 -28.84 21.74 3.26
CA ILE A 627 -27.89 21.03 2.42
C ILE A 627 -26.48 21.35 2.85
N SER A 628 -25.63 20.33 2.85
CA SER A 628 -24.21 20.50 3.19
C SER A 628 -23.34 19.57 2.34
N ILE A 629 -22.09 19.97 2.11
CA ILE A 629 -21.07 19.13 1.47
C ILE A 629 -19.94 18.91 2.49
N ASN A 630 -19.74 17.66 2.90
CA ASN A 630 -18.87 17.27 4.04
C ASN A 630 -19.10 18.17 5.27
N GLY A 631 -20.37 18.36 5.65
CA GLY A 631 -20.78 19.17 6.80
C GLY A 631 -20.66 20.70 6.60
N THR A 632 -20.14 21.18 5.47
CA THR A 632 -20.14 22.62 5.16
C THR A 632 -21.48 23.00 4.53
N ASN A 633 -22.26 23.85 5.20
CA ASN A 633 -23.58 24.28 4.72
C ASN A 633 -23.50 24.95 3.34
N CYS A 634 -24.42 24.61 2.45
CA CYS A 634 -24.64 25.28 1.17
C CYS A 634 -25.86 26.19 1.28
N LEU A 635 -25.87 27.31 0.55
CA LEU A 635 -27.01 28.22 0.53
C LEU A 635 -28.01 27.74 -0.52
N VAL A 636 -29.25 27.44 -0.12
CA VAL A 636 -30.32 27.15 -1.07
C VAL A 636 -30.82 28.47 -1.67
N THR A 637 -30.64 28.65 -2.98
CA THR A 637 -31.04 29.87 -3.69
C THR A 637 -32.41 29.76 -4.35
N SER A 638 -32.79 28.55 -4.77
CA SER A 638 -34.12 28.25 -5.30
C SER A 638 -34.52 26.82 -4.95
N TYR A 639 -35.82 26.59 -4.74
CA TYR A 639 -36.35 25.27 -4.40
C TYR A 639 -37.78 25.11 -4.91
N THR A 640 -38.00 24.01 -5.61
CA THR A 640 -39.30 23.52 -6.07
C THR A 640 -39.36 22.02 -5.80
N ASN A 641 -40.53 21.41 -5.88
CA ASN A 641 -40.67 19.96 -5.67
C ASN A 641 -39.80 19.10 -6.60
N SER A 642 -39.38 19.61 -7.78
CA SER A 642 -38.58 18.85 -8.74
C SER A 642 -37.16 19.35 -8.99
N LYS A 643 -36.80 20.51 -8.41
CA LYS A 643 -35.52 21.19 -8.68
C LYS A 643 -35.07 22.03 -7.50
N LEU A 644 -33.79 21.87 -7.13
CA LEU A 644 -33.09 22.56 -6.07
C LEU A 644 -31.88 23.28 -6.66
N THR A 645 -31.74 24.59 -6.43
CA THR A 645 -30.53 25.34 -6.79
C THR A 645 -29.77 25.70 -5.54
N ILE A 646 -28.48 25.37 -5.49
CA ILE A 646 -27.61 25.67 -4.36
C ILE A 646 -26.42 26.52 -4.78
N GLN A 647 -25.99 27.40 -3.90
CA GLN A 647 -24.65 27.97 -3.92
C GLN A 647 -23.74 27.14 -3.00
N TYR A 648 -22.69 26.55 -3.56
CA TYR A 648 -21.76 25.67 -2.85
C TYR A 648 -20.38 26.34 -2.65
N PRO A 649 -19.66 25.97 -1.57
CA PRO A 649 -18.37 26.57 -1.24
C PRO A 649 -17.23 26.06 -2.15
N SER A 650 -16.12 26.79 -2.18
CA SER A 650 -14.87 26.28 -2.75
C SER A 650 -14.31 25.12 -1.90
N LYS A 651 -13.82 24.06 -2.54
CA LYS A 651 -13.13 22.93 -1.93
C LYS A 651 -11.93 22.51 -2.78
N GLN A 652 -11.03 21.72 -2.22
CA GLN A 652 -9.93 21.16 -2.99
C GLN A 652 -10.44 20.15 -4.02
N VAL A 653 -9.68 19.95 -5.10
CA VAL A 653 -9.99 18.96 -6.15
C VAL A 653 -9.97 17.56 -5.54
N GLY A 654 -10.98 16.74 -5.85
CA GLY A 654 -11.07 15.36 -5.38
C GLY A 654 -12.49 14.75 -5.48
N ASP A 655 -12.57 13.42 -5.35
CA ASP A 655 -13.77 12.61 -5.64
C ASP A 655 -14.56 12.13 -4.41
N ASN A 656 -14.08 12.42 -3.20
CA ASN A 656 -14.58 11.78 -1.97
C ASN A 656 -15.44 12.73 -1.12
N TYR A 657 -16.20 13.62 -1.76
CA TYR A 657 -17.12 14.51 -1.06
C TYR A 657 -18.53 13.93 -1.07
N VAL A 658 -19.29 14.16 0.00
CA VAL A 658 -20.70 13.78 0.11
C VAL A 658 -21.54 15.02 0.34
N LEU A 659 -22.52 15.20 -0.54
CA LEU A 659 -23.60 16.14 -0.37
C LEU A 659 -24.73 15.45 0.40
N THR A 660 -25.14 16.04 1.51
CA THR A 660 -26.29 15.61 2.30
C THR A 660 -27.40 16.63 2.14
N LEU A 661 -28.50 16.22 1.51
CA LEU A 661 -29.74 16.98 1.41
C LEU A 661 -30.70 16.50 2.51
N ASN A 662 -31.19 17.41 3.33
CA ASN A 662 -32.17 17.13 4.38
C ASN A 662 -33.45 17.93 4.12
N VAL A 663 -34.58 17.24 3.95
CA VAL A 663 -35.91 17.83 3.76
C VAL A 663 -36.81 17.43 4.93
N GLY A 664 -37.03 18.36 5.86
CA GLY A 664 -37.87 18.16 7.04
C GLY A 664 -37.44 17.01 7.95
N GLY A 665 -36.16 16.63 7.91
CA GLY A 665 -35.60 15.48 8.63
C GLY A 665 -35.21 14.31 7.72
N TYR A 666 -35.75 14.22 6.51
CA TYR A 666 -35.41 13.16 5.56
C TYR A 666 -34.07 13.47 4.92
N ALA A 667 -33.03 12.68 5.22
CA ALA A 667 -31.70 12.84 4.65
C ALA A 667 -31.45 11.92 3.44
N VAL A 668 -30.93 12.47 2.35
CA VAL A 668 -30.39 11.74 1.19
C VAL A 668 -28.96 12.20 0.89
N ASN A 669 -28.12 11.27 0.45
CA ASN A 669 -26.70 11.53 0.16
C ASN A 669 -26.39 11.37 -1.33
N LEU A 670 -25.48 12.20 -1.84
CA LEU A 670 -24.99 12.18 -3.22
C LEU A 670 -23.46 12.35 -3.24
N VAL A 671 -22.77 11.58 -4.08
CA VAL A 671 -21.32 11.72 -4.27
C VAL A 671 -21.00 12.97 -5.08
N VAL A 672 -20.01 13.73 -4.64
CA VAL A 672 -19.55 14.98 -5.26
C VAL A 672 -18.07 14.86 -5.63
N GLU A 673 -17.76 15.26 -6.87
CA GLU A 673 -16.40 15.46 -7.35
C GLU A 673 -16.16 16.96 -7.57
N TYR A 674 -15.05 17.47 -7.06
CA TYR A 674 -14.58 18.81 -7.37
C TYR A 674 -13.48 18.73 -8.44
N ILE A 675 -13.69 19.42 -9.56
CA ILE A 675 -12.74 19.55 -10.67
C ILE A 675 -12.09 20.94 -10.69
N GLU A 676 -10.89 21.01 -11.26
CA GLU A 676 -10.15 22.27 -11.42
C GLU A 676 -10.67 23.06 -12.64
N GLY A 677 -11.17 24.28 -12.41
CA GLY A 677 -11.21 25.33 -13.45
C GLY A 677 -12.09 25.12 -14.69
N GLY A 678 -12.97 24.11 -14.75
CA GLY A 678 -13.92 23.91 -15.86
C GLY A 678 -15.23 24.68 -15.69
N GLU A 679 -15.88 25.06 -16.80
CA GLU A 679 -17.30 25.45 -16.75
C GLU A 679 -18.10 24.29 -16.12
N THR A 680 -18.85 24.57 -15.04
CA THR A 680 -19.76 23.57 -14.46
C THR A 680 -20.68 23.07 -15.58
N PRO A 681 -20.65 21.78 -15.96
CA PRO A 681 -21.42 21.31 -17.10
C PRO A 681 -22.91 21.59 -16.84
N THR A 682 -23.50 22.38 -17.74
CA THR A 682 -24.91 22.75 -17.65
C THR A 682 -25.75 21.47 -17.78
N PRO A 683 -26.71 21.19 -16.89
CA PRO A 683 -27.50 19.97 -16.96
C PRO A 683 -28.21 19.88 -18.31
N SER A 684 -28.12 18.69 -18.92
CA SER A 684 -28.66 18.37 -20.25
C SER A 684 -30.16 18.72 -20.32
N THR A 685 -30.50 19.79 -21.03
CA THR A 685 -31.87 20.24 -21.21
C THR A 685 -32.60 19.29 -22.15
N THR A 686 -33.50 18.47 -21.61
CA THR A 686 -34.56 17.83 -22.42
C THR A 686 -35.54 18.94 -22.85
N PRO A 687 -35.92 19.04 -24.13
CA PRO A 687 -36.57 20.24 -24.68
C PRO A 687 -37.98 20.42 -24.11
N SER A 688 -38.18 21.54 -23.40
CA SER A 688 -39.48 22.00 -22.93
C SER A 688 -39.92 23.23 -23.72
N THR A 689 -41.18 23.21 -24.15
CA THR A 689 -41.85 24.19 -24.99
C THR A 689 -42.12 25.51 -24.26
N THR A 690 -41.74 26.60 -24.93
CA THR A 690 -41.99 28.02 -24.63
C THR A 690 -43.48 28.33 -24.47
N PRO A 691 -43.88 29.16 -23.48
CA PRO A 691 -44.28 30.54 -23.83
C PRO A 691 -43.94 31.65 -22.79
N SER A 692 -43.34 32.72 -23.34
CA SER A 692 -43.62 34.16 -23.14
C SER A 692 -43.66 34.82 -21.74
N THR A 693 -42.54 35.48 -21.42
CA THR A 693 -42.36 36.90 -21.00
C THR A 693 -43.41 37.61 -20.13
N THR A 694 -43.01 38.09 -18.95
CA THR A 694 -43.46 39.36 -18.32
C THR A 694 -42.37 39.85 -17.33
N PRO A 695 -42.09 41.17 -17.20
CA PRO A 695 -40.77 41.66 -16.79
C PRO A 695 -40.61 42.10 -15.31
N SER A 696 -39.37 41.92 -14.85
CA SER A 696 -38.51 42.80 -14.03
C SER A 696 -39.15 43.70 -12.95
N THR A 697 -38.81 43.40 -11.70
CA THR A 697 -38.58 44.39 -10.64
C THR A 697 -37.37 44.01 -9.78
N THR A 698 -36.39 44.91 -9.74
CA THR A 698 -35.22 45.02 -8.86
C THR A 698 -35.48 46.21 -7.91
N PRO A 699 -34.75 46.52 -6.80
CA PRO A 699 -33.85 45.79 -5.87
C PRO A 699 -34.29 45.91 -4.39
N SER A 700 -33.56 45.30 -3.44
CA SER A 700 -32.89 46.06 -2.34
C SER A 700 -32.06 45.14 -1.45
N SER A 701 -30.76 45.45 -1.40
CA SER A 701 -29.70 44.89 -0.57
C SER A 701 -29.69 45.44 0.85
N THR A 702 -29.40 44.60 1.87
CA THR A 702 -28.90 45.06 3.19
C THR A 702 -28.04 43.94 3.82
N PRO A 703 -26.93 44.26 4.53
CA PRO A 703 -25.74 43.41 4.55
C PRO A 703 -25.58 42.52 5.79
N THR A 704 -24.91 41.42 5.50
CA THR A 704 -24.03 40.52 6.28
C THR A 704 -23.59 41.00 7.68
N GLN A 705 -23.90 40.19 8.69
CA GLN A 705 -23.08 40.05 9.90
C GLN A 705 -22.57 38.61 9.99
N SER A 706 -21.26 38.50 10.26
CA SER A 706 -20.49 37.27 10.35
C SER A 706 -20.27 36.93 11.82
N PRO A 707 -20.72 35.77 12.32
CA PRO A 707 -20.12 35.06 13.44
C PRO A 707 -19.37 33.84 12.88
N GLY A 708 -18.07 33.70 13.10
CA GLY A 708 -17.54 33.32 14.41
C GLY A 708 -17.14 31.84 14.28
N ASP A 709 -15.90 31.66 13.88
CA ASP A 709 -15.22 30.43 13.49
C ASP A 709 -14.93 29.56 14.72
N ASP A 710 -15.72 28.51 14.96
CA ASP A 710 -15.42 27.47 15.93
C ASP A 710 -15.08 26.17 15.19
N GLY A 711 -13.77 25.94 15.06
CA GLY A 711 -13.21 24.74 14.49
C GLY A 711 -13.47 23.51 15.36
N SER A 712 -14.18 22.53 14.82
CA SER A 712 -13.97 21.13 15.17
C SER A 712 -14.05 20.29 13.89
N THR A 713 -12.90 19.76 13.49
CA THR A 713 -12.76 18.94 12.28
C THR A 713 -13.16 17.50 12.61
N SER A 714 -14.40 17.13 12.31
CA SER A 714 -14.81 15.73 12.18
C SER A 714 -14.69 15.34 10.70
N SER A 715 -13.69 14.51 10.39
CA SER A 715 -13.50 13.93 9.06
C SER A 715 -14.45 12.75 8.88
N THR A 716 -15.61 13.00 8.29
CA THR A 716 -16.53 11.93 7.84
C THR A 716 -15.95 11.30 6.58
N LEU A 717 -15.40 10.09 6.70
CA LEU A 717 -15.01 9.26 5.56
C LEU A 717 -16.24 8.44 5.12
N SER A 718 -16.81 8.83 3.98
CA SER A 718 -17.98 8.20 3.37
C SER A 718 -17.62 6.89 2.67
N ILE A 719 -18.29 5.80 3.03
CA ILE A 719 -18.21 4.53 2.30
C ILE A 719 -19.49 4.34 1.48
N SER A 720 -19.34 3.84 0.25
CA SER A 720 -20.46 3.59 -0.67
C SER A 720 -21.40 2.49 -0.15
N PHE A 721 -22.67 2.59 -0.55
CA PHE A 721 -23.77 1.67 -0.20
C PHE A 721 -23.43 0.17 -0.32
N TYR A 722 -22.43 -0.21 -1.14
CA TYR A 722 -21.99 -1.59 -1.31
C TYR A 722 -21.54 -2.29 -0.01
N LEU A 723 -20.95 -1.56 0.95
CA LEU A 723 -20.47 -2.19 2.19
C LEU A 723 -21.60 -2.58 3.15
N ILE A 724 -22.72 -1.84 3.15
CA ILE A 724 -23.88 -2.13 4.01
C ILE A 724 -24.54 -3.44 3.55
N THR A 725 -24.67 -3.64 2.23
CA THR A 725 -25.20 -4.88 1.65
C THR A 725 -24.32 -6.09 1.97
N LEU A 726 -22.99 -5.92 2.00
CA LEU A 726 -22.05 -7.00 2.30
C LEU A 726 -22.10 -7.44 3.77
N LEU A 727 -22.30 -6.51 4.71
CA LEU A 727 -22.45 -6.83 6.14
C LEU A 727 -23.74 -7.61 6.42
N LEU A 728 -24.84 -7.30 5.73
CA LEU A 728 -26.11 -8.01 5.87
C LEU A 728 -26.02 -9.48 5.44
N LEU A 729 -25.29 -9.76 4.36
CA LEU A 729 -25.04 -11.14 3.91
C LEU A 729 -24.30 -11.96 4.98
N THR A 730 -23.34 -11.38 5.70
CA THR A 730 -22.63 -12.13 6.75
C THR A 730 -23.47 -12.45 7.98
N GLN A 731 -24.52 -11.67 8.28
CA GLN A 731 -25.40 -11.93 9.43
C GLN A 731 -26.55 -12.89 9.12
N GLN A 732 -26.99 -13.03 7.87
CA GLN A 732 -27.98 -14.07 7.53
C GLN A 732 -27.36 -15.48 7.46
N PHE A 733 -26.03 -15.59 7.38
CA PHE A 733 -25.31 -16.86 7.34
C PHE A 733 -24.66 -17.27 8.67
N ILE A 734 -24.89 -16.53 9.76
CA ILE A 734 -24.54 -16.90 11.14
C ILE A 734 -25.83 -17.03 11.94
#